data_AF-A0A137QHN8-F1
#
_entry.id   AF-A0A137QHN8-F1
#
_cell.length_a   1.000
_cell.length_b   1.000
_cell.length_c   1.000
_cell.angle_alpha   90.00
_cell.angle_beta   90.00
_cell.angle_gamma   90.00
#
_symmetry.space_group_name_H-M   'P 1'
#
loop_
_entity.id
_entity.type
_entity.pdbx_description
1 polymer ?
#
loop_
_entity_poly.entity_id
_entity_poly.type
_entity_poly.pdbx_seq_one_letter_code
_entity_poly.pdbx_strand_id
1 'polypeptide(L)'
;MAKKTGRNNRHRGHYTITQRAPPKPVMMTPILNILHDQEATRKLLEVIVESSNGKRTLSRFARTCRAFCGPALDVLWRELDSLVPIIGLFPHNIMKKPRKPGFGLIRAPESEDWIDVIKYCDRVRRITYNEATNNLATVFPLLEDRPRAYILPNLEELTWKAQTASGLERASMFLNPTLKVINLQIESQLPQFGNFLADLASRTKLTGFSFTSPTFLPDNFTDLLHNQKGLEKVELVAPGALGSDIGKWSAKLPRLKSLQLDLTGHSAIAVEGFFDKIKQSGYDTPSSIGSHDSGIFSNEEFDYSEFKRSVIRLTDEDEESVYKRTGPFERLSKLQLTGDISNINVFLDHLSCDLTHLDLVIEDPPDRADWSDFCGLVCEKFGQTLQSLRITPTSKLVSKGEQTNVPLPLQGLSYLPALLRLDIDLPESCIFTPSDLERIGYACPSLEVLRLCPLARFQRTAPQISLEALGWLTRGCRNLQNLHVNVDAQPGTIPILQNRSLSSPSLQRLHFSNSWIEDPLQVSVLLSHLAPNLGSVKWFQDKNRPHYNETHDKNWQLVSETLPHLQAMRHIERSFIIEPPASVERILLDKCVDATVEKLNSGVQVKPQTISAIIQATPSLVSRDVDATVERHSICIDATPAMEDVGVEATVSHAEASIDACPVAVSVSTQIDTSMFQKMAVAEGPEPKQRGVRWQNKPFIQPVYTIFASIYRIFIFYPISLPSRVVALLEVAALLPEADKLAKSGKLQEALDKLFVLEKQTRNAADLSSTTRLAKAIIQHAYDARDFELLNSSIQTLSKKHGQLKAAIQAFVGQAIEWLPEIKTRDGIEKWLELVETLRSVTEGKIFLETPRARVTLLLSHHHEGLSKAASTPQNAKDSLQTASDLLSDLQVETYSSMERREKTEFILEQMHLLIAVARIKDNEQGKKDGKDTLGGGEAEWVKVRVGGRKVNEQFLTEKENEAKLTFEKLKYYDLMIQHALHHSAYLDVAKYYYKVWETPSIKEDVTDKGKTALEHIVYYVVLAPHNNEQSDMLHHLYVDPALVKLELHYNLVKCFVTKELMRWPGIQSIYGGFLRKTQVFKAEKQWEDLHTRVIEHNIRIIAEYYSRIKLERLRSLLDLSLKQTEEILSRLVVSGTVWARIDRPAGIVNFRSKRSAEEVMNDWSSDMQKLLGLVEKTWMGMNAAQAAQARVKAAAQASSS
;
A
#
# COMPACT_ATOMS: atom_id res chain seq x y z
N MET A 1 -51.65 16.43 58.86
CA MET A 1 -51.79 16.54 60.33
C MET A 1 -50.46 16.97 60.94
N ALA A 2 -50.49 18.03 61.77
CA ALA A 2 -49.49 18.58 62.73
C ALA A 2 -47.97 18.58 62.37
N LYS A 3 -47.29 19.72 62.10
CA LYS A 3 -46.75 20.81 62.98
C LYS A 3 -45.72 20.37 64.06
N LYS A 4 -44.46 20.84 63.95
CA LYS A 4 -43.61 21.62 64.93
C LYS A 4 -42.10 21.32 64.80
N THR A 5 -41.26 22.29 64.37
CA THR A 5 -40.36 23.21 65.14
C THR A 5 -39.31 22.48 66.01
N GLY A 6 -37.99 22.69 66.01
CA GLY A 6 -37.16 23.88 65.75
C GLY A 6 -36.54 24.40 67.08
N ARG A 7 -35.18 24.42 67.22
CA ARG A 7 -34.29 25.28 68.08
C ARG A 7 -33.00 24.54 68.52
N ASN A 8 -31.81 25.04 68.17
CA ASN A 8 -30.91 25.97 68.91
C ASN A 8 -30.51 25.53 70.33
N ASN A 9 -29.21 25.32 70.62
CA ASN A 9 -28.30 26.37 71.15
C ASN A 9 -26.88 25.88 71.48
N ARG A 10 -25.93 26.84 71.45
CA ARG A 10 -24.50 26.80 71.83
C ARG A 10 -24.26 26.74 73.34
N HIS A 11 -23.08 26.29 73.81
CA HIS A 11 -22.13 26.97 74.73
C HIS A 11 -20.91 26.06 75.07
N ARG A 12 -19.65 26.50 74.87
CA ARG A 12 -18.65 27.01 75.87
C ARG A 12 -18.43 26.05 77.06
N GLY A 13 -17.25 25.64 77.51
CA GLY A 13 -15.83 25.96 77.32
C GLY A 13 -15.08 25.47 78.60
N HIS A 14 -13.78 25.15 78.55
CA HIS A 14 -12.77 25.37 79.62
C HIS A 14 -11.49 24.53 79.41
N TYR A 15 -10.35 25.22 79.54
CA TYR A 15 -8.97 24.72 79.56
C TYR A 15 -8.57 24.25 80.97
N THR A 16 -7.80 23.15 81.10
CA THR A 16 -6.57 23.09 81.94
C THR A 16 -5.74 21.83 81.67
N ILE A 17 -4.45 21.99 81.92
CA ILE A 17 -3.26 21.27 81.44
C ILE A 17 -2.95 20.00 82.23
N THR A 18 -2.49 18.91 81.58
CA THR A 18 -1.37 18.04 82.02
C THR A 18 -1.04 16.97 80.97
N GLN A 19 0.26 16.65 80.88
CA GLN A 19 0.96 16.03 79.77
C GLN A 19 0.51 14.60 79.41
N ARG A 20 0.27 14.35 78.11
CA ARG A 20 0.38 13.02 77.48
C ARG A 20 1.09 13.15 76.14
N ALA A 21 1.98 12.19 75.88
CA ALA A 21 2.87 12.05 74.74
C ALA A 21 2.22 12.39 73.38
N PRO A 22 3.00 12.87 72.38
CA PRO A 22 2.45 13.16 71.05
C PRO A 22 1.78 11.89 70.48
N PRO A 23 0.52 11.97 70.02
CA PRO A 23 -0.03 10.87 69.24
C PRO A 23 0.79 10.78 67.96
N LYS A 24 1.32 9.59 67.70
CA LYS A 24 1.94 9.23 66.43
C LYS A 24 1.05 9.74 65.29
N PRO A 25 1.59 10.36 64.23
CA PRO A 25 0.79 10.63 63.05
C PRO A 25 0.27 9.27 62.56
N VAL A 26 -1.05 9.10 62.63
CA VAL A 26 -1.69 8.06 61.82
C VAL A 26 -1.40 8.49 60.40
N MET A 27 -0.44 7.82 59.76
CA MET A 27 -0.29 7.88 58.32
C MET A 27 -1.59 7.38 57.72
N MET A 28 -2.55 8.27 57.51
CA MET A 28 -3.62 8.06 56.56
C MET A 28 -2.94 7.90 55.20
N THR A 29 -3.04 6.69 54.68
CA THR A 29 -2.44 6.28 53.42
C THR A 29 -2.95 7.18 52.28
N PRO A 30 -2.08 7.66 51.37
CA PRO A 30 -2.47 8.53 50.26
C PRO A 30 -3.43 7.88 49.24
N ILE A 31 -3.67 6.56 49.36
CA ILE A 31 -4.53 5.78 48.47
C ILE A 31 -6.02 6.16 48.62
N LEU A 32 -6.46 6.64 49.78
CA LEU A 32 -7.88 6.97 50.02
C LEU A 32 -8.30 8.33 49.45
N ASN A 33 -7.38 9.28 49.24
CA ASN A 33 -7.71 10.59 48.67
C ASN A 33 -7.96 10.55 47.16
N ILE A 34 -7.32 9.63 46.42
CA ILE A 34 -7.53 9.44 44.97
C ILE A 34 -8.97 9.00 44.67
N LEU A 35 -9.61 8.30 45.62
CA LEU A 35 -10.97 7.76 45.47
C LEU A 35 -12.09 8.78 45.73
N HIS A 36 -11.76 9.92 46.34
CA HIS A 36 -12.72 11.01 46.55
C HIS A 36 -12.77 11.99 45.36
N ASP A 37 -11.69 12.07 44.58
CA ASP A 37 -11.65 12.84 43.34
C ASP A 37 -12.26 12.01 42.20
N GLN A 38 -13.42 12.46 41.71
CA GLN A 38 -14.17 11.81 40.64
C GLN A 38 -13.40 11.81 39.31
N GLU A 39 -12.57 12.83 39.05
CA GLU A 39 -11.77 12.91 37.83
C GLU A 39 -10.57 11.97 37.88
N ALA A 40 -9.86 11.93 39.00
CA ALA A 40 -8.74 11.01 39.20
C ALA A 40 -9.20 9.55 39.16
N THR A 41 -10.33 9.24 39.80
CA THR A 41 -10.93 7.89 39.76
C THR A 41 -11.31 7.49 38.34
N ARG A 42 -11.92 8.40 37.56
CA ARG A 42 -12.26 8.15 36.16
C ARG A 42 -11.01 7.88 35.31
N LYS A 43 -9.98 8.72 35.40
CA LYS A 43 -8.73 8.53 34.65
C LYS A 43 -8.03 7.22 35.02
N LEU A 44 -8.03 6.85 36.30
CA LEU A 44 -7.48 5.57 36.76
C LEU A 44 -8.25 4.39 36.15
N LEU A 45 -9.58 4.43 36.13
CA LEU A 45 -10.40 3.39 35.50
C LEU A 45 -10.19 3.32 33.98
N GLU A 46 -9.99 4.47 33.31
CA GLU A 46 -9.64 4.53 31.87
C GLU A 46 -8.29 3.85 31.59
N VAL A 47 -7.26 4.13 32.39
CA VAL A 47 -5.96 3.46 32.28
C VAL A 47 -6.07 1.95 32.53
N ILE A 48 -6.96 1.53 33.44
CA ILE A 48 -7.23 0.11 33.68
C ILE A 48 -7.90 -0.55 32.46
N VAL A 49 -8.80 0.12 31.73
CA VAL A 49 -9.39 -0.41 30.48
C VAL A 49 -8.29 -0.74 29.47
N GLU A 50 -7.32 0.16 29.32
CA GLU A 50 -6.26 0.06 28.31
C GLU A 50 -5.23 -1.05 28.60
N SER A 51 -5.22 -1.59 29.82
CA SER A 51 -4.37 -2.72 30.19
C SER A 51 -4.82 -4.07 29.59
N SER A 52 -3.90 -5.02 29.45
CA SER A 52 -4.24 -6.38 29.01
C SER A 52 -5.19 -7.04 30.03
N ASN A 53 -6.39 -7.44 29.58
CA ASN A 53 -7.53 -7.89 30.40
C ASN A 53 -8.29 -6.79 31.18
N GLY A 54 -8.11 -5.51 30.84
CA GLY A 54 -8.73 -4.36 31.50
C GLY A 54 -10.25 -4.44 31.66
N LYS A 55 -11.00 -4.76 30.59
CA LYS A 55 -12.49 -4.91 30.64
C LYS A 55 -12.94 -5.97 31.66
N ARG A 56 -12.20 -7.08 31.79
CA ARG A 56 -12.48 -8.15 32.79
C ARG A 56 -12.19 -7.67 34.21
N THR A 57 -11.11 -6.92 34.39
CA THR A 57 -10.74 -6.34 35.68
C THR A 57 -11.79 -5.30 36.12
N LEU A 58 -12.25 -4.43 35.22
CA LEU A 58 -13.30 -3.44 35.48
C LEU A 58 -14.66 -4.05 35.83
N SER A 59 -15.08 -5.11 35.11
CA SER A 59 -16.32 -5.82 35.47
C SER A 59 -16.26 -6.46 36.86
N ARG A 60 -15.07 -6.88 37.32
CA ARG A 60 -14.86 -7.34 38.70
C ARG A 60 -14.91 -6.16 39.68
N PHE A 61 -14.25 -5.04 39.37
CA PHE A 61 -14.30 -3.81 40.18
C PHE A 61 -15.73 -3.26 40.34
N ALA A 62 -16.54 -3.30 39.30
CA ALA A 62 -17.95 -2.90 39.37
C ALA A 62 -18.76 -3.74 40.38
N ARG A 63 -18.33 -4.98 40.65
CA ARG A 63 -18.99 -5.93 41.55
C ARG A 63 -18.45 -5.92 42.99
N THR A 64 -17.35 -5.21 43.28
CA THR A 64 -16.74 -5.21 44.63
C THR A 64 -17.36 -4.19 45.59
N CYS A 65 -17.74 -3.00 45.12
CA CYS A 65 -18.24 -1.92 45.99
C CYS A 65 -19.26 -1.02 45.29
N ARG A 66 -20.28 -0.55 46.04
CA ARG A 66 -21.36 0.31 45.52
C ARG A 66 -20.86 1.67 44.99
N ALA A 67 -19.80 2.22 45.59
CA ALA A 67 -19.21 3.49 45.16
C ALA A 67 -18.50 3.36 43.80
N PHE A 68 -17.86 2.22 43.53
CA PHE A 68 -17.18 1.94 42.26
C PHE A 68 -18.12 1.40 41.18
N CYS A 69 -19.27 0.82 41.57
CA CYS A 69 -20.21 0.23 40.63
C CYS A 69 -20.66 1.23 39.55
N GLY A 70 -21.05 2.45 39.91
CA GLY A 70 -21.46 3.48 38.94
C GLY A 70 -20.33 3.87 37.97
N PRO A 71 -19.21 4.45 38.46
CA PRO A 71 -18.11 4.90 37.62
C PRO A 71 -17.46 3.77 36.79
N ALA A 72 -17.34 2.57 37.36
CA ALA A 72 -16.78 1.43 36.63
C ALA A 72 -17.73 0.93 35.53
N LEU A 73 -19.05 0.93 35.75
CA LEU A 73 -20.03 0.61 34.71
C LEU A 73 -20.08 1.68 33.62
N ASP A 74 -19.94 2.97 33.98
CA ASP A 74 -19.85 4.05 32.98
C ASP A 74 -18.67 3.86 32.05
N VAL A 75 -17.50 3.50 32.58
CA VAL A 75 -16.30 3.23 31.76
C VAL A 75 -16.43 1.91 30.98
N LEU A 76 -16.99 0.87 31.58
CA LEU A 76 -17.14 -0.46 30.94
C LEU A 76 -18.14 -0.45 29.78
N TRP A 77 -19.26 0.26 29.91
CA TRP A 77 -20.31 0.35 28.89
C TRP A 77 -20.14 1.53 27.93
N ARG A 78 -19.13 2.39 28.14
CA ARG A 78 -18.85 3.54 27.28
C ARG A 78 -18.62 3.13 25.82
N GLU A 79 -17.85 2.05 25.61
CA GLU A 79 -17.39 1.59 24.31
C GLU A 79 -17.76 0.12 24.10
N LEU A 80 -18.67 -0.12 23.15
CA LEU A 80 -19.15 -1.46 22.83
C LEU A 80 -18.68 -1.89 21.43
N ASP A 81 -18.03 -3.04 21.36
CA ASP A 81 -17.52 -3.62 20.11
C ASP A 81 -18.59 -4.45 19.35
N SER A 82 -19.77 -4.65 19.98
CA SER A 82 -20.91 -5.34 19.38
C SER A 82 -22.23 -4.99 20.08
N LEU A 83 -23.36 -5.30 19.44
CA LEU A 83 -24.71 -5.16 20.03
C LEU A 83 -25.07 -6.32 20.99
N VAL A 84 -24.27 -7.39 21.04
CA VAL A 84 -24.54 -8.60 21.84
C VAL A 84 -24.70 -8.32 23.34
N PRO A 85 -23.88 -7.45 23.99
CA PRO A 85 -24.04 -7.13 25.40
C PRO A 85 -25.40 -6.48 25.72
N ILE A 86 -25.92 -5.64 24.83
CA ILE A 86 -27.24 -4.99 24.99
C ILE A 86 -28.34 -6.05 24.89
N ILE A 87 -28.23 -6.96 23.93
CA ILE A 87 -29.18 -8.05 23.74
C ILE A 87 -29.16 -9.03 24.92
N GLY A 88 -27.99 -9.24 25.53
CA GLY A 88 -27.82 -10.08 26.72
C GLY A 88 -28.50 -9.54 27.99
N LEU A 89 -28.98 -8.30 27.99
CA LEU A 89 -29.74 -7.72 29.10
C LEU A 89 -31.24 -8.11 29.08
N PHE A 90 -31.76 -8.63 27.96
CA PHE A 90 -33.14 -9.11 27.92
C PHE A 90 -33.29 -10.39 28.78
N PRO A 91 -34.38 -10.51 29.55
CA PRO A 91 -34.57 -11.65 30.42
C PRO A 91 -34.72 -12.98 29.64
N HIS A 92 -34.26 -14.07 30.26
CA HIS A 92 -34.12 -15.39 29.62
C HIS A 92 -35.44 -16.03 29.14
N ASN A 93 -36.58 -15.51 29.59
CA ASN A 93 -37.93 -15.90 29.16
C ASN A 93 -38.28 -15.41 27.74
N ILE A 94 -37.57 -14.41 27.21
CA ILE A 94 -37.80 -13.82 25.88
C ILE A 94 -36.82 -14.37 24.84
N MET A 95 -35.63 -14.77 25.27
CA MET A 95 -34.55 -15.24 24.41
C MET A 95 -34.60 -16.75 24.19
N LYS A 96 -34.52 -17.22 22.94
CA LYS A 96 -34.40 -18.66 22.61
C LYS A 96 -33.08 -19.20 23.13
N LYS A 97 -33.11 -20.42 23.71
CA LYS A 97 -31.88 -21.13 24.12
C LYS A 97 -30.95 -21.34 22.90
N PRO A 98 -29.64 -21.11 23.04
CA PRO A 98 -28.69 -21.06 21.93
C PRO A 98 -28.36 -22.47 21.42
N ARG A 99 -29.21 -23.05 20.58
CA ARG A 99 -28.94 -24.34 19.90
C ARG A 99 -28.41 -24.19 18.46
N LYS A 100 -28.39 -22.96 17.90
CA LYS A 100 -27.83 -22.59 16.59
C LYS A 100 -27.20 -21.18 16.68
N PRO A 101 -26.26 -20.79 15.79
CA PRO A 101 -25.71 -19.44 15.78
C PRO A 101 -26.79 -18.48 15.26
N GLY A 102 -27.54 -17.89 16.20
CA GLY A 102 -28.60 -16.94 15.90
C GLY A 102 -29.39 -16.62 17.17
N PHE A 103 -29.41 -15.34 17.55
CA PHE A 103 -30.27 -14.86 18.63
C PHE A 103 -31.70 -14.75 18.10
N GLY A 104 -32.59 -15.61 18.59
CA GLY A 104 -34.00 -15.62 18.21
C GLY A 104 -34.90 -15.37 19.42
N LEU A 105 -36.03 -14.72 19.20
CA LEU A 105 -37.00 -14.43 20.26
C LEU A 105 -38.06 -15.54 20.35
N ILE A 106 -38.57 -15.78 21.56
CA ILE A 106 -39.73 -16.65 21.85
C ILE A 106 -41.02 -15.84 21.79
N ARG A 107 -41.01 -14.58 22.29
CA ARG A 107 -42.11 -13.62 22.29
C ARG A 107 -41.58 -12.20 22.05
N ALA A 108 -42.43 -11.26 21.64
CA ALA A 108 -42.08 -9.83 21.60
C ALA A 108 -41.95 -9.27 23.03
N PRO A 109 -41.03 -8.33 23.31
CA PRO A 109 -40.79 -7.79 24.64
C PRO A 109 -41.88 -6.79 25.03
N GLU A 110 -42.30 -6.84 26.29
CA GLU A 110 -43.25 -5.88 26.85
C GLU A 110 -42.50 -4.69 27.48
N SER A 111 -43.18 -3.58 27.80
CA SER A 111 -42.54 -2.35 28.29
C SER A 111 -41.69 -2.55 29.56
N GLU A 112 -41.99 -3.57 30.37
CA GLU A 112 -41.24 -3.91 31.60
C GLU A 112 -39.87 -4.55 31.29
N ASP A 113 -39.77 -5.28 30.19
CA ASP A 113 -38.55 -5.99 29.78
C ASP A 113 -37.44 -5.02 29.29
N TRP A 114 -37.80 -3.77 29.01
CA TRP A 114 -36.89 -2.72 28.54
C TRP A 114 -36.21 -1.93 29.67
N ILE A 115 -36.65 -2.06 30.93
CA ILE A 115 -36.18 -1.19 32.04
C ILE A 115 -34.67 -1.31 32.26
N ASP A 116 -34.14 -2.53 32.33
CA ASP A 116 -32.70 -2.76 32.51
C ASP A 116 -31.91 -2.39 31.26
N VAL A 117 -32.42 -2.72 30.06
CA VAL A 117 -31.79 -2.38 28.77
C VAL A 117 -31.57 -0.87 28.67
N ILE A 118 -32.62 -0.10 28.92
CA ILE A 118 -32.62 1.37 28.93
C ILE A 118 -31.54 1.93 29.86
N LYS A 119 -31.43 1.40 31.08
CA LYS A 119 -30.51 1.91 32.11
C LYS A 119 -29.04 1.78 31.71
N TYR A 120 -28.69 0.73 30.97
CA TYR A 120 -27.33 0.53 30.45
C TYR A 120 -27.11 1.24 29.12
N CYS A 121 -28.13 1.32 28.26
CA CYS A 121 -28.08 2.05 26.99
C CYS A 121 -27.76 3.54 27.17
N ASP A 122 -28.24 4.18 28.24
CA ASP A 122 -27.95 5.59 28.54
C ASP A 122 -26.45 5.87 28.79
N ARG A 123 -25.64 4.83 29.08
CA ARG A 123 -24.20 4.91 29.34
C ARG A 123 -23.33 4.76 28.09
N VAL A 124 -23.89 4.23 27.00
CA VAL A 124 -23.16 3.92 25.77
C VAL A 124 -22.88 5.21 25.00
N ARG A 125 -21.60 5.46 24.69
CA ARG A 125 -21.16 6.63 23.91
C ARG A 125 -20.54 6.26 22.56
N ARG A 126 -19.90 5.10 22.47
CA ARG A 126 -19.30 4.58 21.24
C ARG A 126 -19.79 3.17 20.96
N ILE A 127 -20.18 2.92 19.72
CA ILE A 127 -20.55 1.58 19.29
C ILE A 127 -19.91 1.21 17.96
N THR A 128 -19.38 -0.01 17.90
CA THR A 128 -18.87 -0.63 16.68
C THR A 128 -19.76 -1.81 16.32
N TYR A 129 -20.18 -1.87 15.06
CA TYR A 129 -20.92 -3.00 14.52
C TYR A 129 -20.28 -3.47 13.22
N ASN A 130 -20.05 -4.77 13.11
CA ASN A 130 -19.58 -5.43 11.91
C ASN A 130 -20.58 -6.50 11.48
N GLU A 131 -21.21 -6.31 10.32
CA GLU A 131 -22.22 -7.21 9.77
C GLU A 131 -21.65 -8.62 9.48
N ALA A 132 -20.38 -8.72 9.04
CA ALA A 132 -19.74 -9.99 8.70
C ALA A 132 -19.60 -10.93 9.90
N THR A 133 -19.29 -10.37 11.08
CA THR A 133 -19.04 -11.16 12.30
C THR A 133 -20.30 -11.30 13.16
N ASN A 134 -21.23 -10.35 13.08
CA ASN A 134 -22.41 -10.29 13.93
C ASN A 134 -23.69 -10.48 13.09
N ASN A 135 -24.04 -11.72 12.76
CA ASN A 135 -25.31 -12.00 12.05
C ASN A 135 -26.51 -11.87 13.01
N LEU A 136 -26.89 -10.61 13.30
CA LEU A 136 -27.99 -10.22 14.19
C LEU A 136 -29.24 -9.77 13.42
N ALA A 137 -29.40 -10.18 12.16
CA ALA A 137 -30.50 -9.76 11.29
C ALA A 137 -31.89 -9.98 11.92
N THR A 138 -32.06 -11.05 12.71
CA THR A 138 -33.31 -11.40 13.42
C THR A 138 -33.62 -10.51 14.63
N VAL A 139 -32.67 -9.71 15.11
CA VAL A 139 -32.80 -8.87 16.31
C VAL A 139 -33.09 -7.41 15.96
N PHE A 140 -32.79 -6.94 14.76
CA PHE A 140 -33.09 -5.55 14.40
C PHE A 140 -34.58 -5.17 14.41
N PRO A 141 -35.52 -6.04 13.98
CA PRO A 141 -36.95 -5.77 14.13
C PRO A 141 -37.39 -5.58 15.60
N LEU A 142 -36.66 -6.18 16.57
CA LEU A 142 -36.87 -5.96 18.01
C LEU A 142 -36.58 -4.51 18.43
N LEU A 143 -35.51 -3.96 17.85
CA LEU A 143 -35.01 -2.62 18.14
C LEU A 143 -35.83 -1.54 17.42
N GLU A 144 -36.65 -1.93 16.43
CA GLU A 144 -37.64 -1.06 15.79
C GLU A 144 -38.86 -0.83 16.70
N ASP A 145 -39.34 -1.85 17.41
CA ASP A 145 -40.48 -1.77 18.34
C ASP A 145 -40.11 -1.24 19.74
N ARG A 146 -39.24 -0.23 19.75
CA ARG A 146 -38.65 0.36 20.96
C ARG A 146 -39.61 1.32 21.67
N PRO A 147 -39.61 1.38 23.02
CA PRO A 147 -40.48 2.28 23.78
C PRO A 147 -40.00 3.76 23.77
N ARG A 148 -38.91 4.08 23.07
CA ARG A 148 -38.28 5.41 23.02
C ARG A 148 -37.85 5.74 21.59
N ALA A 149 -37.81 7.02 21.24
CA ALA A 149 -37.41 7.47 19.89
C ALA A 149 -36.01 6.96 19.47
N TYR A 150 -35.05 6.95 20.41
CA TYR A 150 -33.69 6.43 20.21
C TYR A 150 -33.34 5.42 21.31
N ILE A 151 -32.78 4.26 20.93
CA ILE A 151 -32.29 3.26 21.89
C ILE A 151 -31.04 3.75 22.64
N LEU A 152 -30.15 4.44 21.93
CA LEU A 152 -28.91 5.00 22.47
C LEU A 152 -28.99 6.53 22.43
N PRO A 153 -29.55 7.19 23.46
CA PRO A 153 -29.79 8.65 23.41
C PRO A 153 -28.53 9.50 23.55
N ASN A 154 -27.45 8.96 24.15
CA ASN A 154 -26.18 9.66 24.40
C ASN A 154 -25.03 9.17 23.51
N LEU A 155 -25.34 8.52 22.38
CA LEU A 155 -24.32 8.05 21.44
C LEU A 155 -23.58 9.24 20.83
N GLU A 156 -22.26 9.24 20.91
CA GLU A 156 -21.37 10.27 20.36
C GLU A 156 -20.62 9.77 19.11
N GLU A 157 -20.29 8.47 19.05
CA GLU A 157 -19.54 7.86 17.94
C GLU A 157 -20.15 6.54 17.47
N LEU A 158 -20.36 6.41 16.16
CA LEU A 158 -20.93 5.23 15.52
C LEU A 158 -19.96 4.70 14.45
N THR A 159 -19.45 3.49 14.64
CA THR A 159 -18.67 2.77 13.62
C THR A 159 -19.49 1.62 13.07
N TRP A 160 -19.83 1.68 11.78
CA TRP A 160 -20.73 0.72 11.15
C TRP A 160 -20.09 0.12 9.89
N LYS A 161 -19.88 -1.19 9.89
CA LYS A 161 -19.41 -1.95 8.73
C LYS A 161 -20.56 -2.73 8.11
N ALA A 162 -21.00 -2.31 6.93
CA ALA A 162 -22.13 -2.87 6.21
C ALA A 162 -21.68 -3.60 4.93
N GLN A 163 -22.26 -4.77 4.69
CA GLN A 163 -22.13 -5.57 3.47
C GLN A 163 -23.42 -5.55 2.64
N THR A 164 -24.58 -5.34 3.27
CA THR A 164 -25.90 -5.37 2.62
C THR A 164 -26.65 -4.05 2.72
N ALA A 165 -27.58 -3.81 1.78
CA ALA A 165 -28.45 -2.62 1.79
C ALA A 165 -29.29 -2.53 3.07
N SER A 166 -29.89 -3.65 3.49
CA SER A 166 -30.63 -3.72 4.75
C SER A 166 -29.74 -3.49 5.96
N GLY A 167 -28.46 -3.88 5.90
CA GLY A 167 -27.45 -3.57 6.92
C GLY A 167 -27.25 -2.07 7.10
N LEU A 168 -27.24 -1.31 6.01
CA LEU A 168 -27.14 0.16 6.03
C LEU A 168 -28.43 0.83 6.51
N GLU A 169 -29.60 0.37 6.05
CA GLU A 169 -30.89 0.87 6.53
C GLU A 169 -31.02 0.72 8.06
N ARG A 170 -30.55 -0.40 8.62
CA ARG A 170 -30.55 -0.63 10.08
C ARG A 170 -29.67 0.37 10.85
N ALA A 171 -28.64 0.94 10.21
CA ALA A 171 -27.82 1.97 10.83
C ALA A 171 -28.62 3.25 11.13
N SER A 172 -29.68 3.53 10.35
CA SER A 172 -30.52 4.72 10.53
C SER A 172 -31.16 4.80 11.91
N MET A 173 -31.42 3.66 12.56
CA MET A 173 -31.97 3.59 13.91
C MET A 173 -31.06 4.17 15.01
N PHE A 174 -29.76 4.27 14.72
CA PHE A 174 -28.75 4.78 15.66
C PHE A 174 -28.34 6.23 15.35
N LEU A 175 -28.95 6.87 14.34
CA LEU A 175 -28.73 8.28 14.02
C LEU A 175 -29.49 9.18 15.01
N ASN A 176 -28.83 9.56 16.10
CA ASN A 176 -29.36 10.48 17.09
C ASN A 176 -28.79 11.91 16.92
N PRO A 177 -29.43 12.95 17.49
CA PRO A 177 -28.93 14.32 17.39
C PRO A 177 -27.63 14.59 18.17
N THR A 178 -27.25 13.72 19.12
CA THR A 178 -26.02 13.86 19.92
C THR A 178 -24.79 13.28 19.21
N LEU A 179 -24.98 12.61 18.08
CA LEU A 179 -23.93 11.94 17.33
C LEU A 179 -22.96 13.00 16.78
N LYS A 180 -21.68 12.83 17.11
CA LYS A 180 -20.60 13.73 16.68
C LYS A 180 -19.76 13.10 15.60
N VAL A 181 -19.50 11.80 15.68
CA VAL A 181 -18.59 11.09 14.77
C VAL A 181 -19.30 9.88 14.17
N ILE A 182 -19.19 9.71 12.85
CA ILE A 182 -19.64 8.50 12.17
C ILE A 182 -18.52 7.95 11.28
N ASN A 183 -18.30 6.63 11.38
CA ASN A 183 -17.35 5.89 10.56
C ASN A 183 -18.10 4.78 9.83
N LEU A 184 -18.21 4.90 8.50
CA LEU A 184 -18.93 3.97 7.65
C LEU A 184 -17.95 3.17 6.79
N GLN A 185 -18.01 1.85 6.87
CA GLN A 185 -17.27 0.96 5.98
C GLN A 185 -18.27 0.14 5.16
N ILE A 186 -18.28 0.34 3.84
CA ILE A 186 -19.22 -0.33 2.93
C ILE A 186 -18.43 -1.19 1.97
N GLU A 187 -18.67 -2.51 1.94
CA GLU A 187 -17.92 -3.46 1.11
C GLU A 187 -18.52 -3.66 -0.30
N SER A 188 -19.78 -3.28 -0.53
CA SER A 188 -20.51 -3.51 -1.79
C SER A 188 -21.25 -2.26 -2.28
N GLN A 189 -21.60 -2.19 -3.58
CA GLN A 189 -22.36 -1.07 -4.15
C GLN A 189 -23.78 -1.03 -3.56
N LEU A 190 -24.10 0.03 -2.81
CA LEU A 190 -25.42 0.20 -2.19
C LEU A 190 -26.16 1.41 -2.79
N PRO A 191 -27.17 1.21 -3.66
CA PRO A 191 -27.89 2.30 -4.33
C PRO A 191 -28.66 3.21 -3.35
N GLN A 192 -28.96 2.74 -2.15
CA GLN A 192 -29.68 3.50 -1.11
C GLN A 192 -28.77 4.43 -0.28
N PHE A 193 -27.46 4.45 -0.52
CA PHE A 193 -26.52 5.22 0.31
C PHE A 193 -26.81 6.73 0.30
N GLY A 194 -27.21 7.30 -0.84
CA GLY A 194 -27.61 8.71 -0.93
C GLY A 194 -28.81 9.06 -0.02
N ASN A 195 -29.80 8.18 0.09
CA ASN A 195 -30.96 8.37 0.96
C ASN A 195 -30.55 8.34 2.45
N PHE A 196 -29.63 7.44 2.80
CA PHE A 196 -29.08 7.37 4.15
C PHE A 196 -28.30 8.65 4.50
N LEU A 197 -27.47 9.17 3.59
CA LEU A 197 -26.75 10.42 3.80
C LEU A 197 -27.68 11.63 3.96
N ALA A 198 -28.78 11.69 3.19
CA ALA A 198 -29.81 12.71 3.35
C ALA A 198 -30.45 12.65 4.75
N ASP A 199 -30.81 11.44 5.20
CA ASP A 199 -31.40 11.23 6.52
C ASP A 199 -30.42 11.61 7.65
N LEU A 200 -29.16 11.20 7.52
CA LEU A 200 -28.07 11.55 8.42
C LEU A 200 -27.83 13.06 8.50
N ALA A 201 -27.78 13.73 7.36
CA ALA A 201 -27.56 15.17 7.30
C ALA A 201 -28.71 15.96 7.94
N SER A 202 -29.95 15.43 7.90
CA SER A 202 -31.12 16.07 8.50
C SER A 202 -31.19 15.92 10.02
N ARG A 203 -30.74 14.78 10.58
CA ARG A 203 -30.90 14.46 12.01
C ARG A 203 -29.69 14.81 12.87
N THR A 204 -28.50 14.94 12.28
CA THR A 204 -27.24 15.03 13.03
C THR A 204 -26.47 16.32 12.73
N LYS A 205 -25.54 16.69 13.62
CA LYS A 205 -24.58 17.79 13.41
C LYS A 205 -23.18 17.26 13.69
N LEU A 206 -22.58 16.64 12.67
CA LEU A 206 -21.34 15.90 12.82
C LEU A 206 -20.13 16.82 12.95
N THR A 207 -19.19 16.41 13.80
CA THR A 207 -17.83 16.94 13.88
C THR A 207 -16.82 16.03 13.17
N GLY A 208 -17.14 14.75 12.97
CA GLY A 208 -16.29 13.78 12.29
C GLY A 208 -17.08 12.89 11.32
N PHE A 209 -16.58 12.76 10.11
CA PHE A 209 -17.15 11.87 9.10
C PHE A 209 -16.04 11.03 8.47
N SER A 210 -16.20 9.71 8.50
CA SER A 210 -15.30 8.76 7.85
C SER A 210 -16.09 7.82 6.96
N PHE A 211 -15.65 7.68 5.72
CA PHE A 211 -16.25 6.80 4.73
C PHE A 211 -15.15 6.00 4.02
N THR A 212 -15.23 4.68 4.12
CA THR A 212 -14.35 3.74 3.44
C THR A 212 -15.18 2.81 2.57
N SER A 213 -14.92 2.78 1.27
CA SER A 213 -15.61 1.88 0.36
C SER A 213 -14.81 1.60 -0.91
N PRO A 214 -14.83 0.38 -1.47
CA PRO A 214 -14.24 0.10 -2.78
C PRO A 214 -15.08 0.65 -3.94
N THR A 215 -16.21 1.30 -3.65
CA THR A 215 -17.18 1.79 -4.64
C THR A 215 -17.18 3.30 -4.76
N PHE A 216 -17.57 3.81 -5.93
CA PHE A 216 -17.64 5.24 -6.18
C PHE A 216 -18.57 5.98 -5.20
N LEU A 217 -18.17 7.19 -4.82
CA LEU A 217 -19.04 8.12 -4.10
C LEU A 217 -20.24 8.53 -4.98
N PRO A 218 -21.43 8.76 -4.39
CA PRO A 218 -22.57 9.30 -5.12
C PRO A 218 -22.29 10.69 -5.71
N ASP A 219 -22.79 10.95 -6.93
CA ASP A 219 -22.60 12.25 -7.61
C ASP A 219 -23.15 13.45 -6.81
N ASN A 220 -24.19 13.23 -6.01
CA ASN A 220 -24.83 14.24 -5.16
C ASN A 220 -24.25 14.30 -3.72
N PHE A 221 -23.12 13.64 -3.45
CA PHE A 221 -22.53 13.55 -2.11
C PHE A 221 -22.30 14.92 -1.45
N THR A 222 -21.72 15.87 -2.19
CA THR A 222 -21.41 17.21 -1.71
C THR A 222 -22.66 18.04 -1.41
N ASP A 223 -23.69 17.90 -2.25
CA ASP A 223 -25.00 18.52 -2.06
C ASP A 223 -25.75 17.93 -0.87
N LEU A 224 -25.57 16.66 -0.53
CA LEU A 224 -26.22 16.07 0.64
C LEU A 224 -25.58 16.53 1.95
N LEU A 225 -24.27 16.76 1.97
CA LEU A 225 -23.51 17.15 3.17
C LEU A 225 -23.26 18.65 3.32
N HIS A 226 -23.79 19.50 2.43
CA HIS A 226 -23.62 20.96 2.49
C HIS A 226 -24.07 21.60 3.83
N ASN A 227 -25.07 20.99 4.50
CA ASN A 227 -25.60 21.47 5.78
C ASN A 227 -24.67 21.18 6.97
N GLN A 228 -23.67 20.31 6.81
CA GLN A 228 -22.76 19.87 7.87
C GLN A 228 -21.54 20.79 8.01
N LYS A 229 -21.77 22.07 8.32
CA LYS A 229 -20.71 23.08 8.50
C LYS A 229 -19.85 22.88 9.76
N GLY A 230 -20.24 21.94 10.63
CA GLY A 230 -19.57 21.62 11.89
C GLY A 230 -18.42 20.62 11.79
N LEU A 231 -18.17 20.05 10.60
CA LEU A 231 -17.16 19.01 10.40
C LEU A 231 -15.74 19.54 10.68
N GLU A 232 -15.06 18.89 11.63
CA GLU A 232 -13.66 19.10 11.99
C GLU A 232 -12.74 18.02 11.43
N LYS A 233 -13.24 16.79 11.27
CA LYS A 233 -12.51 15.65 10.71
C LYS A 233 -13.27 15.04 9.54
N VAL A 234 -12.62 14.88 8.40
CA VAL A 234 -13.16 14.20 7.21
C VAL A 234 -12.16 13.15 6.74
N GLU A 235 -12.62 11.91 6.58
CA GLU A 235 -11.86 10.78 6.04
C GLU A 235 -12.65 10.17 4.88
N LEU A 236 -12.07 10.19 3.68
CA LEU A 236 -12.68 9.66 2.46
C LEU A 236 -11.69 8.71 1.79
N VAL A 237 -12.01 7.41 1.85
CA VAL A 237 -11.25 6.34 1.21
C VAL A 237 -12.21 5.61 0.28
N ALA A 238 -12.45 6.20 -0.90
CA ALA A 238 -13.32 5.66 -1.93
C ALA A 238 -12.96 6.21 -3.31
N PRO A 239 -13.15 5.42 -4.39
CA PRO A 239 -13.04 5.93 -5.75
C PRO A 239 -13.91 7.18 -5.96
N GLY A 240 -13.35 8.21 -6.60
CA GLY A 240 -14.04 9.50 -6.81
C GLY A 240 -13.87 10.53 -5.69
N ALA A 241 -13.22 10.20 -4.57
CA ALA A 241 -12.91 11.14 -3.49
C ALA A 241 -12.04 12.33 -3.93
N LEU A 242 -11.28 12.19 -5.02
CA LEU A 242 -10.44 13.23 -5.61
C LEU A 242 -11.16 14.14 -6.64
N GLY A 243 -12.49 14.06 -6.74
CA GLY A 243 -13.25 14.95 -7.60
C GLY A 243 -13.15 16.42 -7.20
N SER A 244 -13.12 17.32 -8.19
CA SER A 244 -13.05 18.78 -7.99
C SER A 244 -14.17 19.34 -7.09
N ASP A 245 -15.35 18.72 -7.10
CA ASP A 245 -16.50 19.14 -6.28
C ASP A 245 -16.28 18.81 -4.79
N ILE A 246 -15.62 17.69 -4.49
CA ILE A 246 -15.24 17.29 -3.13
C ILE A 246 -14.12 18.20 -2.61
N GLY A 247 -13.16 18.55 -3.46
CA GLY A 247 -12.15 19.56 -3.17
C GLY A 247 -12.78 20.90 -2.79
N LYS A 248 -13.72 21.41 -3.59
CA LYS A 248 -14.46 22.64 -3.31
C LYS A 248 -15.28 22.55 -2.02
N TRP A 249 -15.95 21.43 -1.78
CA TRP A 249 -16.74 21.22 -0.55
C TRP A 249 -15.85 21.19 0.69
N SER A 250 -14.77 20.40 0.68
CA SER A 250 -13.86 20.26 1.81
C SER A 250 -13.11 21.57 2.13
N ALA A 251 -12.69 22.33 1.12
CA ALA A 251 -12.09 23.65 1.30
C ALA A 251 -13.05 24.69 1.89
N LYS A 252 -14.36 24.56 1.65
CA LYS A 252 -15.41 25.44 2.20
C LYS A 252 -15.77 25.15 3.66
N LEU A 253 -15.26 24.06 4.25
CA LEU A 253 -15.57 23.71 5.64
C LEU A 253 -14.79 24.60 6.62
N PRO A 254 -15.45 25.48 7.39
CA PRO A 254 -14.77 26.53 8.19
C PRO A 254 -14.09 26.00 9.47
N ARG A 255 -14.29 24.73 9.80
CA ARG A 255 -13.76 24.10 11.02
C ARG A 255 -12.92 22.86 10.74
N LEU A 256 -12.65 22.55 9.46
CA LEU A 256 -11.88 21.37 9.09
C LEU A 256 -10.44 21.49 9.62
N LYS A 257 -10.08 20.59 10.54
CA LYS A 257 -8.75 20.47 11.14
C LYS A 257 -8.01 19.24 10.65
N SER A 258 -8.73 18.17 10.33
CA SER A 258 -8.16 16.88 9.91
C SER A 258 -8.79 16.41 8.61
N LEU A 259 -7.97 16.14 7.60
CA LEU A 259 -8.38 15.59 6.32
C LEU A 259 -7.60 14.30 6.04
N GLN A 260 -8.31 13.26 5.59
CA GLN A 260 -7.70 12.01 5.14
C GLN A 260 -8.25 11.61 3.77
N LEU A 261 -7.34 11.38 2.82
CA LEU A 261 -7.65 11.02 1.44
C LEU A 261 -6.78 9.86 0.95
N ASP A 262 -7.31 9.10 0.00
CA ASP A 262 -6.60 8.03 -0.69
C ASP A 262 -6.31 8.44 -2.15
N LEU A 263 -5.02 8.51 -2.49
CA LEU A 263 -4.45 8.87 -3.79
C LEU A 263 -3.98 7.64 -4.58
N THR A 264 -4.14 6.42 -4.05
CA THR A 264 -3.67 5.19 -4.71
C THR A 264 -4.32 5.01 -6.08
N GLY A 265 -3.52 4.67 -7.10
CA GLY A 265 -4.01 4.38 -8.45
C GLY A 265 -4.54 5.57 -9.26
N HIS A 266 -4.32 6.81 -8.81
CA HIS A 266 -4.70 8.03 -9.54
C HIS A 266 -3.49 8.65 -10.25
N SER A 267 -3.72 9.39 -11.35
CA SER A 267 -2.67 10.16 -12.03
C SER A 267 -2.46 11.53 -11.37
N ALA A 268 -1.27 12.11 -11.51
CA ALA A 268 -0.98 13.47 -11.02
C ALA A 268 -2.02 14.50 -11.50
N ILE A 269 -2.48 14.40 -12.75
CA ILE A 269 -3.53 15.28 -13.31
C ILE A 269 -4.84 15.16 -12.54
N ALA A 270 -5.23 13.96 -12.10
CA ALA A 270 -6.43 13.77 -11.29
C ALA A 270 -6.29 14.42 -9.90
N VAL A 271 -5.08 14.41 -9.34
CA VAL A 271 -4.75 15.09 -8.07
C VAL A 271 -4.79 16.60 -8.24
N GLU A 272 -4.27 17.15 -9.34
CA GLU A 272 -4.38 18.57 -9.68
C GLU A 272 -5.85 18.98 -9.87
N GLY A 273 -6.63 18.13 -10.54
CA GLY A 273 -8.06 18.33 -10.76
C GLY A 273 -8.89 18.48 -9.48
N PHE A 274 -8.43 17.96 -8.34
CA PHE A 274 -9.03 18.20 -7.03
C PHE A 274 -9.04 19.70 -6.67
N PHE A 275 -8.04 20.46 -7.11
CA PHE A 275 -7.85 21.87 -6.77
C PHE A 275 -8.38 22.87 -7.82
N ASP A 276 -8.74 22.42 -9.04
CA ASP A 276 -9.12 23.29 -10.17
C ASP A 276 -10.25 24.28 -9.85
N LYS A 277 -11.30 23.81 -9.17
CA LYS A 277 -12.47 24.64 -8.80
C LYS A 277 -12.30 25.39 -7.48
N ILE A 278 -11.21 25.17 -6.74
CA ILE A 278 -10.93 25.80 -5.45
C ILE A 278 -10.28 27.18 -5.65
N LYS A 279 -9.44 27.32 -6.69
CA LYS A 279 -8.72 28.56 -7.03
C LYS A 279 -9.58 29.63 -7.72
N GLN A 280 -10.83 29.33 -8.07
CA GLN A 280 -11.81 30.29 -8.59
C GLN A 280 -12.55 30.98 -7.43
N SER A 281 -11.95 32.00 -6.84
CA SER A 281 -12.65 32.93 -5.96
C SER A 281 -12.59 34.34 -6.52
N GLY A 282 -13.73 34.81 -7.07
CA GLY A 282 -13.97 36.20 -7.45
C GLY A 282 -14.42 36.33 -8.90
N TYR A 283 -15.66 36.78 -9.11
CA TYR A 283 -16.35 37.01 -10.39
C TYR A 283 -17.08 35.80 -10.99
N ASP A 284 -18.27 35.55 -10.43
CA ASP A 284 -19.35 34.85 -11.12
C ASP A 284 -19.82 35.69 -12.32
N THR A 285 -19.71 35.15 -13.54
CA THR A 285 -20.66 35.46 -14.60
C THR A 285 -21.74 34.37 -14.62
N PRO A 286 -23.03 34.72 -14.64
CA PRO A 286 -24.11 33.76 -14.49
C PRO A 286 -24.18 32.84 -15.72
N SER A 287 -24.38 31.56 -15.45
CA SER A 287 -24.72 30.56 -16.44
C SER A 287 -26.08 30.88 -17.07
N SER A 288 -26.15 31.00 -18.40
CA SER A 288 -27.33 30.68 -19.22
C SER A 288 -27.05 30.83 -20.71
N ILE A 289 -27.01 29.70 -21.41
CA ILE A 289 -27.90 29.32 -22.53
C ILE A 289 -27.23 28.16 -23.26
N GLY A 290 -27.91 27.02 -23.27
CA GLY A 290 -27.47 25.82 -23.96
C GLY A 290 -27.51 25.98 -25.48
N SER A 291 -26.58 25.31 -26.16
CA SER A 291 -26.84 24.67 -27.44
C SER A 291 -25.70 23.70 -27.74
N HIS A 292 -26.08 22.48 -28.13
CA HIS A 292 -25.20 21.56 -28.84
C HIS A 292 -24.68 22.22 -30.12
N ASP A 293 -23.42 21.98 -30.47
CA ASP A 293 -22.98 21.37 -31.74
C ASP A 293 -21.54 21.73 -32.13
N SER A 294 -20.87 20.75 -32.75
CA SER A 294 -19.74 20.76 -33.69
C SER A 294 -18.42 21.53 -33.40
N GLY A 295 -17.37 20.73 -33.17
CA GLY A 295 -16.28 20.56 -34.15
C GLY A 295 -15.13 21.57 -34.21
N ILE A 296 -13.90 21.00 -34.21
CA ILE A 296 -12.71 21.49 -34.93
C ILE A 296 -12.01 22.72 -34.31
N PHE A 297 -10.94 22.51 -33.53
CA PHE A 297 -9.56 22.91 -33.86
C PHE A 297 -8.57 22.60 -32.71
N SER A 298 -7.36 22.21 -33.14
CA SER A 298 -6.03 22.43 -32.54
C SER A 298 -5.66 21.79 -31.19
N ASN A 299 -4.83 20.74 -31.31
CA ASN A 299 -3.68 20.52 -30.45
C ASN A 299 -2.84 21.81 -30.34
N GLU A 300 -2.82 22.36 -29.13
CA GLU A 300 -1.84 23.23 -28.45
C GLU A 300 -2.64 24.06 -27.44
N GLU A 301 -3.14 23.39 -26.40
CA GLU A 301 -3.63 24.12 -25.22
C GLU A 301 -2.42 24.68 -24.49
N PHE A 302 -2.10 25.94 -24.79
CA PHE A 302 -1.30 26.75 -23.89
C PHE A 302 -2.02 26.82 -22.55
N ASP A 303 -1.32 26.44 -21.48
CA ASP A 303 -1.81 26.52 -20.11
C ASP A 303 -1.99 28.00 -19.71
N TYR A 304 -3.20 28.53 -19.89
CA TYR A 304 -3.58 29.86 -19.46
C TYR A 304 -3.61 30.01 -17.92
N SER A 305 -3.32 28.94 -17.16
CA SER A 305 -3.21 29.01 -15.70
C SER A 305 -1.96 29.80 -15.26
N GLU A 306 -0.84 29.71 -15.98
CA GLU A 306 0.35 30.52 -15.69
C GLU A 306 0.13 32.01 -16.00
N PHE A 307 -0.58 32.31 -17.09
CA PHE A 307 -0.90 33.70 -17.46
C PHE A 307 -1.92 34.33 -16.50
N LYS A 308 -2.85 33.55 -15.93
CA LYS A 308 -3.71 34.01 -14.82
C LYS A 308 -2.93 34.18 -13.52
N ARG A 309 -1.98 33.29 -13.21
CA ARG A 309 -1.11 33.36 -12.02
C ARG A 309 -0.17 34.57 -12.06
N SER A 310 0.31 34.95 -13.25
CA SER A 310 1.16 36.14 -13.42
C SER A 310 0.34 37.44 -13.34
N VAL A 311 -0.89 37.48 -13.88
CA VAL A 311 -1.78 38.65 -13.76
C VAL A 311 -2.22 38.88 -12.31
N ILE A 312 -2.51 37.83 -11.53
CA ILE A 312 -2.85 37.95 -10.11
C ILE A 312 -1.64 38.43 -9.27
N ARG A 313 -0.42 37.98 -9.60
CA ARG A 313 0.81 38.45 -8.94
C ARG A 313 1.15 39.91 -9.23
N LEU A 314 0.79 40.41 -10.42
CA LEU A 314 1.06 41.79 -10.84
C LEU A 314 0.05 42.81 -10.30
N THR A 315 -1.14 42.38 -9.87
CA THR A 315 -2.16 43.28 -9.28
C THR A 315 -2.08 43.39 -7.76
N ASP A 316 -1.16 42.66 -7.13
CA ASP A 316 -1.07 42.53 -5.67
C ASP A 316 0.03 43.40 -5.02
N GLU A 317 0.74 44.22 -5.79
CA GLU A 317 1.86 45.04 -5.26
C GLU A 317 1.43 46.38 -4.65
N ASP A 318 0.17 46.81 -4.82
CA ASP A 318 -0.32 48.08 -4.29
C ASP A 318 -1.63 47.88 -3.50
N GLU A 319 -1.55 47.38 -2.26
CA GLU A 319 -2.45 47.69 -1.12
C GLU A 319 -2.18 46.74 0.08
N GLU A 320 -1.06 46.95 0.77
CA GLU A 320 -0.85 46.45 2.13
C GLU A 320 -1.77 47.21 3.11
N SER A 321 -3.05 46.81 3.23
CA SER A 321 -3.78 46.80 4.52
C SER A 321 -5.23 46.31 4.37
N VAL A 322 -5.64 45.45 5.31
CA VAL A 322 -7.03 45.16 5.76
C VAL A 322 -7.76 43.89 5.26
N TYR A 323 -7.42 43.23 4.15
CA TYR A 323 -8.08 41.95 3.79
C TYR A 323 -7.16 40.73 3.84
N LYS A 324 -7.20 40.02 4.98
CA LYS A 324 -6.62 38.68 5.17
C LYS A 324 -7.19 37.76 4.07
N ARG A 325 -6.37 37.40 3.07
CA ARG A 325 -6.74 36.42 2.03
C ARG A 325 -7.05 35.09 2.71
N THR A 326 -8.32 34.70 2.74
CA THR A 326 -8.75 33.37 3.20
C THR A 326 -8.38 32.34 2.14
N GLY A 327 -7.17 31.77 2.24
CA GLY A 327 -6.75 30.64 1.43
C GLY A 327 -7.61 29.39 1.71
N PRO A 328 -7.71 28.45 0.75
CA PRO A 328 -8.39 27.17 1.00
C PRO A 328 -7.71 26.41 2.15
N PHE A 329 -8.50 25.71 2.97
CA PHE A 329 -8.03 24.93 4.11
C PHE A 329 -7.35 25.73 5.25
N GLU A 330 -7.86 26.93 5.58
CA GLU A 330 -7.28 27.84 6.61
C GLU A 330 -6.97 27.19 7.98
N ARG A 331 -7.80 26.22 8.41
CA ARG A 331 -7.67 25.57 9.74
C ARG A 331 -7.13 24.15 9.69
N LEU A 332 -6.75 23.66 8.51
CA LEU A 332 -6.27 22.30 8.35
C LEU A 332 -4.90 22.18 9.02
N SER A 333 -4.83 21.39 10.09
CA SER A 333 -3.61 21.20 10.87
C SER A 333 -3.10 19.77 10.80
N LYS A 334 -3.96 18.81 10.47
CA LYS A 334 -3.63 17.39 10.34
C LYS A 334 -4.03 16.87 8.96
N LEU A 335 -3.08 16.27 8.26
CA LEU A 335 -3.31 15.68 6.95
C LEU A 335 -2.84 14.22 6.96
N GLN A 336 -3.67 13.34 6.44
CA GLN A 336 -3.32 11.95 6.22
C GLN A 336 -3.53 11.58 4.75
N LEU A 337 -2.48 11.12 4.08
CA LEU A 337 -2.54 10.74 2.67
C LEU A 337 -2.08 9.30 2.49
N THR A 338 -2.79 8.56 1.66
CA THR A 338 -2.41 7.22 1.22
C THR A 338 -2.07 7.28 -0.28
N GLY A 339 -0.98 6.69 -0.75
CA GLY A 339 -0.65 6.64 -2.18
C GLY A 339 0.84 6.79 -2.49
N ASP A 340 1.15 6.97 -3.77
CA ASP A 340 2.51 7.14 -4.27
C ASP A 340 3.06 8.52 -3.90
N ILE A 341 4.38 8.60 -3.66
CA ILE A 341 5.02 9.86 -3.22
C ILE A 341 4.92 10.96 -4.26
N SER A 342 5.00 10.63 -5.56
CA SER A 342 4.83 11.59 -6.65
C SER A 342 3.46 12.30 -6.56
N ASN A 343 2.39 11.56 -6.36
CA ASN A 343 1.04 12.11 -6.17
C ASN A 343 0.91 12.90 -4.87
N ILE A 344 1.55 12.44 -3.79
CA ILE A 344 1.59 13.17 -2.52
C ILE A 344 2.32 14.52 -2.68
N ASN A 345 3.44 14.55 -3.40
CA ASN A 345 4.20 15.79 -3.68
C ASN A 345 3.34 16.80 -4.44
N VAL A 346 2.64 16.37 -5.48
CA VAL A 346 1.71 17.23 -6.24
C VAL A 346 0.60 17.77 -5.34
N PHE A 347 0.03 16.93 -4.47
CA PHE A 347 -1.01 17.36 -3.53
C PHE A 347 -0.46 18.39 -2.52
N LEU A 348 0.70 18.13 -1.93
CA LEU A 348 1.33 19.01 -0.93
C LEU A 348 1.75 20.34 -1.53
N ASP A 349 2.21 20.39 -2.78
CA ASP A 349 2.60 21.64 -3.43
C ASP A 349 1.42 22.62 -3.59
N HIS A 350 0.22 22.08 -3.78
CA HIS A 350 -1.02 22.87 -3.89
C HIS A 350 -1.63 23.32 -2.57
N LEU A 351 -1.12 22.88 -1.43
CA LEU A 351 -1.56 23.34 -0.12
C LEU A 351 -0.87 24.65 0.28
N SER A 352 -1.65 25.57 0.86
CA SER A 352 -1.16 26.84 1.41
C SER A 352 -1.37 26.95 2.92
N CYS A 353 -1.66 25.83 3.59
CA CYS A 353 -2.02 25.78 5.00
C CYS A 353 -0.83 25.32 5.88
N ASP A 354 -0.84 25.77 7.15
CA ASP A 354 0.19 25.40 8.13
C ASP A 354 -0.11 24.04 8.77
N LEU A 355 0.49 22.98 8.21
CA LEU A 355 0.34 21.62 8.73
C LEU A 355 1.20 21.39 9.98
N THR A 356 0.56 20.90 11.04
CA THR A 356 1.23 20.49 12.29
C THR A 356 1.50 18.99 12.34
N HIS A 357 0.65 18.18 11.69
CA HIS A 357 0.73 16.73 11.70
C HIS A 357 0.54 16.18 10.28
N LEU A 358 1.53 15.43 9.79
CA LEU A 358 1.50 14.77 8.49
C LEU A 358 1.68 13.26 8.68
N ASP A 359 0.65 12.48 8.35
CA ASP A 359 0.64 11.02 8.42
C ASP A 359 0.56 10.46 6.99
N LEU A 360 1.56 9.71 6.53
CA LEU A 360 1.62 9.16 5.18
C LEU A 360 1.56 7.63 5.19
N VAL A 361 0.81 7.07 4.25
CA VAL A 361 0.73 5.64 3.96
C VAL A 361 1.20 5.41 2.53
N ILE A 362 2.41 4.91 2.36
CA ILE A 362 3.08 4.82 1.05
C ILE A 362 3.44 3.38 0.67
N GLU A 363 3.65 3.13 -0.62
CA GLU A 363 4.26 1.88 -1.08
C GLU A 363 5.74 1.82 -0.66
N ASP A 364 6.21 0.63 -0.30
CA ASP A 364 7.58 0.36 0.15
C ASP A 364 8.19 -0.69 -0.81
N PRO A 365 9.33 -0.42 -1.48
CA PRO A 365 10.18 0.76 -1.39
C PRO A 365 9.73 1.96 -2.25
N PRO A 366 9.92 3.20 -1.78
CA PRO A 366 9.63 4.40 -2.57
C PRO A 366 10.69 4.68 -3.65
N ASP A 367 10.31 5.42 -4.70
CA ASP A 367 11.28 5.94 -5.66
C ASP A 367 12.21 6.98 -4.99
N ARG A 368 13.50 6.91 -5.32
CA ARG A 368 14.53 7.73 -4.65
C ARG A 368 14.48 9.20 -5.05
N ALA A 369 14.14 9.51 -6.30
CA ALA A 369 14.05 10.89 -6.77
C ALA A 369 12.83 11.56 -6.11
N ASP A 370 11.67 10.90 -6.21
CA ASP A 370 10.42 11.40 -5.62
C ASP A 370 10.52 11.57 -4.09
N TRP A 371 11.23 10.66 -3.41
CA TRP A 371 11.48 10.75 -1.97
C TRP A 371 12.38 11.94 -1.59
N SER A 372 13.41 12.22 -2.39
CA SER A 372 14.29 13.37 -2.17
C SER A 372 13.50 14.67 -2.35
N ASP A 373 12.69 14.74 -3.39
CA ASP A 373 11.82 15.90 -3.68
C ASP A 373 10.79 16.10 -2.57
N PHE A 374 10.21 15.02 -2.05
CA PHE A 374 9.33 15.05 -0.89
C PHE A 374 10.01 15.65 0.35
N CYS A 375 11.22 15.19 0.69
CA CYS A 375 11.96 15.71 1.84
C CYS A 375 12.24 17.21 1.68
N GLY A 376 12.61 17.65 0.47
CA GLY A 376 12.81 19.07 0.15
C GLY A 376 11.54 19.89 0.30
N LEU A 377 10.44 19.43 -0.31
CA LEU A 377 9.13 20.11 -0.30
C LEU A 377 8.58 20.27 1.12
N VAL A 378 8.67 19.23 1.95
CA VAL A 378 8.18 19.29 3.34
C VAL A 378 8.99 20.30 4.16
N CYS A 379 10.31 20.34 3.98
CA CYS A 379 11.14 21.32 4.67
C CYS A 379 10.88 22.76 4.19
N GLU A 380 10.65 22.96 2.89
CA GLU A 380 10.37 24.27 2.30
C GLU A 380 9.01 24.82 2.74
N LYS A 381 7.95 24.01 2.64
CA LYS A 381 6.57 24.46 2.88
C LYS A 381 6.16 24.40 4.35
N PHE A 382 6.58 23.35 5.08
CA PHE A 382 6.08 23.06 6.44
C PHE A 382 7.19 23.06 7.50
N GLY A 383 8.39 23.55 7.17
CA GLY A 383 9.56 23.52 8.05
C GLY A 383 9.33 24.07 9.46
N GLN A 384 8.63 25.20 9.57
CA GLN A 384 8.41 25.91 10.83
C GLN A 384 7.19 25.43 11.63
N THR A 385 6.28 24.70 10.99
CA THR A 385 4.94 24.40 11.53
C THR A 385 4.77 22.92 11.87
N LEU A 386 5.48 22.03 11.17
CA LEU A 386 5.32 20.59 11.31
C LEU A 386 5.90 20.07 12.63
N GLN A 387 5.03 19.51 13.47
CA GLN A 387 5.37 18.93 14.78
C GLN A 387 5.49 17.41 14.75
N SER A 388 4.74 16.73 13.88
CA SER A 388 4.75 15.27 13.76
C SER A 388 4.73 14.82 12.31
N LEU A 389 5.72 14.01 11.92
CA LEU A 389 5.79 13.33 10.64
C LEU A 389 5.80 11.81 10.86
N ARG A 390 4.79 11.12 10.32
CA ARG A 390 4.70 9.65 10.36
C ARG A 390 4.58 9.08 8.96
N ILE A 391 5.32 8.01 8.70
CA ILE A 391 5.36 7.33 7.40
C ILE A 391 5.22 5.83 7.67
N THR A 392 4.23 5.22 7.03
CA THR A 392 3.87 3.80 7.22
C THR A 392 3.62 3.13 5.87
N PRO A 393 3.71 1.79 5.78
CA PRO A 393 3.56 1.09 4.51
C PRO A 393 2.09 0.76 4.22
N THR A 394 1.69 0.79 2.96
CA THR A 394 0.32 0.45 2.52
C THR A 394 -0.04 -1.02 2.83
N SER A 395 0.93 -1.94 2.72
CA SER A 395 0.76 -3.33 3.15
C SER A 395 1.32 -3.56 4.55
N LYS A 396 0.44 -3.86 5.52
CA LYS A 396 0.84 -4.40 6.84
C LYS A 396 1.23 -5.88 6.78
N LEU A 397 0.92 -6.56 5.68
CA LEU A 397 1.25 -7.96 5.44
C LEU A 397 2.64 -8.02 4.82
N VAL A 398 3.64 -8.21 5.69
CA VAL A 398 5.00 -8.57 5.28
C VAL A 398 4.92 -9.76 4.34
N SER A 399 5.26 -9.54 3.07
CA SER A 399 5.36 -10.57 2.05
C SER A 399 6.25 -11.70 2.56
N LYS A 400 5.81 -12.95 2.43
CA LYS A 400 6.56 -14.16 2.85
C LYS A 400 7.74 -14.48 1.90
N GLY A 401 8.34 -13.47 1.27
CA GLY A 401 9.47 -13.59 0.34
C GLY A 401 10.81 -13.21 0.99
N GLU A 402 11.92 -13.51 0.31
CA GLU A 402 13.25 -12.99 0.67
C GLU A 402 13.20 -11.45 0.61
N GLN A 403 13.38 -10.78 1.75
CA GLN A 403 13.35 -9.32 1.83
C GLN A 403 14.68 -8.75 1.31
N THR A 404 14.61 -7.92 0.27
CA THR A 404 15.74 -7.09 -0.16
C THR A 404 15.70 -5.78 0.62
N ASN A 405 16.60 -5.62 1.59
CA ASN A 405 16.71 -4.38 2.34
C ASN A 405 17.31 -3.29 1.43
N VAL A 406 16.60 -2.17 1.23
CA VAL A 406 17.02 -1.05 0.37
C VAL A 406 17.37 0.18 1.25
N PRO A 407 18.38 0.99 0.88
CA PRO A 407 18.66 2.22 1.61
C PRO A 407 17.69 3.34 1.27
N LEU A 408 17.27 4.07 2.31
CA LEU A 408 16.40 5.23 2.24
C LEU A 408 17.19 6.48 2.65
N PRO A 409 17.77 7.24 1.69
CA PRO A 409 18.61 8.38 2.02
C PRO A 409 17.77 9.51 2.65
N LEU A 410 18.25 10.09 3.74
CA LEU A 410 17.60 11.23 4.41
C LEU A 410 18.31 12.57 4.11
N GLN A 411 19.14 12.61 3.07
CA GLN A 411 19.96 13.77 2.73
C GLN A 411 19.15 15.01 2.31
N GLY A 412 17.92 14.81 1.82
CA GLY A 412 17.01 15.90 1.46
C GLY A 412 16.39 16.65 2.65
N LEU A 413 16.53 16.15 3.89
CA LEU A 413 16.06 16.84 5.08
C LEU A 413 16.99 18.02 5.41
N SER A 414 16.48 19.24 5.33
CA SER A 414 17.26 20.47 5.55
C SER A 414 17.10 21.02 6.97
N TYR A 415 15.94 21.59 7.31
CA TYR A 415 15.71 22.23 8.61
C TYR A 415 14.23 22.17 9.05
N LEU A 416 13.97 21.46 10.15
CA LEU A 416 12.65 21.21 10.74
C LEU A 416 12.70 21.51 12.26
N PRO A 417 12.76 22.79 12.66
CA PRO A 417 12.97 23.20 14.05
C PRO A 417 11.78 22.99 14.99
N ALA A 418 10.58 22.75 14.45
CA ALA A 418 9.37 22.51 15.22
C ALA A 418 9.04 21.02 15.38
N LEU A 419 9.79 20.13 14.71
CA LEU A 419 9.47 18.70 14.67
C LEU A 419 9.77 18.05 16.02
N LEU A 420 8.72 17.56 16.67
CA LEU A 420 8.79 16.84 17.95
C LEU A 420 8.82 15.33 17.75
N ARG A 421 8.19 14.83 16.67
CA ARG A 421 8.08 13.40 16.39
C ARG A 421 8.36 13.07 14.93
N LEU A 422 9.31 12.14 14.72
CA LEU A 422 9.62 11.53 13.43
C LEU A 422 9.48 10.01 13.55
N ASP A 423 8.58 9.43 12.76
CA ASP A 423 8.23 8.00 12.82
C ASP A 423 8.22 7.43 11.39
N ILE A 424 9.27 6.71 11.00
CA ILE A 424 9.40 6.06 9.69
C ILE A 424 9.33 4.55 9.92
N ASP A 425 8.29 3.89 9.42
CA ASP A 425 8.12 2.43 9.53
C ASP A 425 7.98 1.81 8.13
N LEU A 426 9.13 1.59 7.47
CA LEU A 426 9.21 0.99 6.14
C LEU A 426 10.11 -0.27 6.23
N PRO A 427 9.52 -1.48 6.31
CA PRO A 427 10.26 -2.71 6.57
C PRO A 427 11.21 -3.14 5.44
N GLU A 428 10.96 -2.78 4.18
CA GLU A 428 11.85 -3.06 3.04
C GLU A 428 12.92 -1.95 2.91
N SER A 429 12.54 -0.68 3.07
CA SER A 429 13.44 0.49 3.04
C SER A 429 14.07 0.80 4.40
N CYS A 430 14.77 -0.18 4.99
CA CYS A 430 15.25 -0.11 6.37
C CYS A 430 16.78 0.11 6.54
N ILE A 431 17.54 0.29 5.45
CA ILE A 431 18.98 0.57 5.55
C ILE A 431 19.20 2.09 5.72
N PHE A 432 19.69 2.47 6.89
CA PHE A 432 20.11 3.83 7.21
C PHE A 432 21.62 3.88 7.47
N THR A 433 22.28 4.96 7.09
CA THR A 433 23.72 5.18 7.29
C THR A 433 24.00 6.10 8.48
N PRO A 434 25.23 6.09 9.05
CA PRO A 434 25.62 7.06 10.07
C PRO A 434 25.45 8.53 9.64
N SER A 435 25.63 8.82 8.35
CA SER A 435 25.43 10.16 7.77
C SER A 435 23.98 10.63 7.82
N ASP A 436 23.01 9.70 7.79
CA ASP A 436 21.59 10.02 7.91
C ASP A 436 21.22 10.46 9.33
N LEU A 437 21.84 9.83 10.35
CA LEU A 437 21.68 10.22 11.76
C LEU A 437 22.29 11.59 12.04
N GLU A 438 23.44 11.89 11.46
CA GLU A 438 24.05 13.23 11.51
C GLU A 438 23.11 14.28 10.90
N ARG A 439 22.51 13.98 9.75
CA ARG A 439 21.54 14.86 9.10
C ARG A 439 20.30 15.09 9.97
N ILE A 440 19.73 14.04 10.58
CA ILE A 440 18.60 14.20 11.52
C ILE A 440 18.99 15.08 12.71
N GLY A 441 20.18 14.87 13.29
CA GLY A 441 20.68 15.65 14.41
C GLY A 441 20.83 17.14 14.09
N TYR A 442 21.20 17.47 12.84
CA TYR A 442 21.27 18.86 12.35
C TYR A 442 19.89 19.44 12.02
N ALA A 443 19.06 18.67 11.30
CA ALA A 443 17.79 19.14 10.76
C ALA A 443 16.70 19.29 11.83
N CYS A 444 16.68 18.42 12.86
CA CYS A 444 15.57 18.30 13.81
C CYS A 444 16.03 18.54 15.27
N PRO A 445 16.32 19.79 15.69
CA PRO A 445 16.87 20.07 17.02
C PRO A 445 15.88 19.84 18.18
N SER A 446 14.58 20.01 17.95
CA SER A 446 13.51 19.89 18.96
C SER A 446 12.98 18.47 19.17
N LEU A 447 13.56 17.47 18.49
CA LEU A 447 12.99 16.13 18.39
C LEU A 447 12.90 15.43 19.76
N GLU A 448 11.70 14.95 20.12
CA GLU A 448 11.42 14.20 21.35
C GLU A 448 11.28 12.69 21.11
N VAL A 449 10.74 12.31 19.95
CA VAL A 449 10.48 10.91 19.59
C VAL A 449 11.01 10.62 18.19
N LEU A 450 11.96 9.70 18.11
CA LEU A 450 12.49 9.18 16.84
C LEU A 450 12.23 7.67 16.75
N ARG A 451 11.60 7.24 15.66
CA ARG A 451 11.42 5.82 15.34
C ARG A 451 11.84 5.54 13.92
N LEU A 452 12.83 4.67 13.76
CA LEU A 452 13.37 4.23 12.48
C LEU A 452 13.15 2.72 12.34
N CYS A 453 12.21 2.37 11.48
CA CYS A 453 11.78 1.04 11.06
C CYS A 453 11.80 -0.01 12.20
N PRO A 454 10.99 0.16 13.26
CA PRO A 454 10.98 -0.74 14.39
C PRO A 454 10.71 -2.20 13.98
N LEU A 455 9.91 -2.44 12.93
CA LEU A 455 9.55 -3.79 12.50
C LEU A 455 10.53 -4.46 11.52
N ALA A 456 11.58 -3.74 11.10
CA ALA A 456 12.57 -4.17 10.11
C ALA A 456 13.28 -5.48 10.50
N ARG A 457 13.63 -6.28 9.50
CA ARG A 457 14.30 -7.59 9.66
C ARG A 457 15.67 -7.56 8.98
N PHE A 458 16.69 -8.00 9.71
CA PHE A 458 18.05 -8.11 9.21
C PHE A 458 18.43 -9.59 9.22
N GLN A 459 18.47 -10.22 8.04
CA GLN A 459 18.68 -11.67 7.87
C GLN A 459 20.12 -12.05 7.49
N ARG A 460 20.69 -11.37 6.48
CA ARG A 460 22.05 -11.65 5.95
C ARG A 460 23.05 -10.52 6.19
N THR A 461 22.57 -9.29 6.30
CA THR A 461 23.37 -8.08 6.46
C THR A 461 23.12 -7.46 7.83
N ALA A 462 24.19 -7.08 8.53
CA ALA A 462 24.09 -6.32 9.76
C ALA A 462 23.50 -4.92 9.48
N PRO A 463 22.82 -4.29 10.45
CA PRO A 463 22.47 -2.88 10.37
C PRO A 463 23.73 -2.02 10.14
N GLN A 464 23.66 -1.00 9.29
CA GLN A 464 24.82 -0.14 9.00
C GLN A 464 25.05 0.95 10.05
N ILE A 465 24.07 1.21 10.91
CA ILE A 465 24.19 2.16 12.01
C ILE A 465 25.02 1.52 13.13
N SER A 466 26.16 2.11 13.46
CA SER A 466 26.90 1.77 14.67
C SER A 466 26.27 2.40 15.91
N LEU A 467 26.46 1.78 17.08
CA LEU A 467 25.99 2.35 18.35
C LEU A 467 26.61 3.73 18.66
N GLU A 468 27.83 3.97 18.17
CA GLU A 468 28.51 5.26 18.27
C GLU A 468 27.82 6.39 17.51
N ALA A 469 27.18 6.06 16.39
CA ALA A 469 26.47 7.05 15.57
C ALA A 469 25.28 7.69 16.31
N LEU A 470 24.80 7.08 17.40
CA LEU A 470 23.82 7.70 18.29
C LEU A 470 24.35 8.98 18.96
N GLY A 471 25.67 9.13 19.07
CA GLY A 471 26.33 10.35 19.56
C GLY A 471 25.95 11.61 18.74
N TRP A 472 25.68 11.45 17.45
CA TRP A 472 25.21 12.56 16.60
C TRP A 472 23.83 13.05 17.01
N LEU A 473 22.90 12.12 17.29
CA LEU A 473 21.55 12.44 17.77
C LEU A 473 21.56 13.03 19.17
N THR A 474 22.33 12.47 20.10
CA THR A 474 22.39 12.99 21.49
C THR A 474 23.04 14.37 21.57
N ARG A 475 23.93 14.71 20.63
CA ARG A 475 24.52 16.05 20.50
C ARG A 475 23.53 17.06 19.90
N GLY A 476 22.83 16.69 18.83
CA GLY A 476 21.93 17.56 18.06
C GLY A 476 20.52 17.70 18.64
N CYS A 477 19.91 16.60 19.06
CA CYS A 477 18.53 16.52 19.57
C CYS A 477 18.51 16.47 21.11
N ARG A 478 18.60 17.63 21.77
CA ARG A 478 18.71 17.73 23.24
C ARG A 478 17.44 17.33 24.00
N ASN A 479 16.29 17.30 23.32
CA ASN A 479 15.01 16.93 23.91
C ASN A 479 14.60 15.48 23.63
N LEU A 480 15.47 14.67 23.01
CA LEU A 480 15.14 13.31 22.60
C LEU A 480 14.87 12.41 23.81
N GLN A 481 13.65 11.91 23.95
CA GLN A 481 13.20 11.07 25.07
C GLN A 481 13.04 9.60 24.68
N ASN A 482 12.50 9.34 23.49
CA ASN A 482 12.20 7.99 23.01
C ASN A 482 12.89 7.75 21.67
N LEU A 483 13.77 6.74 21.62
CA LEU A 483 14.51 6.38 20.42
C LEU A 483 14.26 4.90 20.07
N HIS A 484 13.81 4.64 18.85
CA HIS A 484 13.75 3.29 18.29
C HIS A 484 14.64 3.24 17.05
N VAL A 485 15.63 2.35 17.07
CA VAL A 485 16.64 2.26 16.01
C VAL A 485 17.24 0.85 15.98
N ASN A 486 17.61 0.38 14.80
CA ASN A 486 18.30 -0.89 14.60
C ASN A 486 19.80 -0.59 14.39
N VAL A 487 20.65 -1.18 15.23
CA VAL A 487 22.10 -0.93 15.23
C VAL A 487 22.90 -2.22 15.19
N ASP A 488 24.13 -2.10 14.69
CA ASP A 488 25.20 -3.04 14.97
C ASP A 488 25.98 -2.52 16.20
N ALA A 489 25.77 -3.17 17.34
CA ALA A 489 26.30 -2.73 18.63
C ALA A 489 27.74 -3.22 18.81
N GLN A 490 28.66 -2.47 18.20
CA GLN A 490 30.10 -2.63 18.34
C GLN A 490 30.64 -1.88 19.58
N PRO A 491 31.80 -2.29 20.14
CA PRO A 491 32.44 -1.60 21.27
C PRO A 491 32.74 -0.13 20.97
N GLY A 492 32.55 0.73 21.97
CA GLY A 492 32.84 2.16 21.84
C GLY A 492 34.33 2.49 21.85
N THR A 493 34.73 3.40 20.98
CA THR A 493 36.09 3.91 20.85
C THR A 493 36.38 4.93 21.96
N ILE A 494 37.61 4.92 22.47
CA ILE A 494 38.08 5.80 23.56
C ILE A 494 37.75 7.30 23.35
N PRO A 495 37.89 7.89 22.13
CA PRO A 495 37.59 9.30 21.91
C PRO A 495 36.15 9.71 22.21
N ILE A 496 35.18 8.81 22.01
CA ILE A 496 33.76 9.08 22.28
C ILE A 496 33.50 9.11 23.79
N LEU A 497 34.11 8.18 24.53
CA LEU A 497 34.00 8.10 25.99
C LEU A 497 34.63 9.31 26.70
N GLN A 498 35.61 9.97 26.07
CA GLN A 498 36.22 11.20 26.58
C GLN A 498 35.38 12.46 26.29
N ASN A 499 34.48 12.42 25.29
CA ASN A 499 33.73 13.59 24.87
C ASN A 499 32.38 13.70 25.60
N ARG A 500 32.27 14.65 26.55
CA ARG A 500 31.03 14.90 27.32
C ARG A 500 29.91 15.48 26.46
N SER A 501 30.22 16.17 25.36
CA SER A 501 29.20 16.85 24.53
C SER A 501 28.22 15.90 23.85
N LEU A 502 28.62 14.62 23.68
CA LEU A 502 27.84 13.52 23.11
C LEU A 502 26.90 12.84 24.13
N SER A 503 26.93 13.23 25.39
CA SER A 503 26.02 12.70 26.42
C SER A 503 24.73 13.52 26.46
N SER A 504 23.57 12.85 26.44
CA SER A 504 22.25 13.49 26.63
C SER A 504 21.48 12.89 27.81
N PRO A 505 21.11 13.69 28.82
CA PRO A 505 20.31 13.22 29.95
C PRO A 505 18.82 13.08 29.64
N SER A 506 18.35 13.54 28.47
CA SER A 506 16.94 13.53 28.09
C SER A 506 16.43 12.13 27.69
N LEU A 507 17.33 11.25 27.22
CA LEU A 507 16.95 9.97 26.64
C LEU A 507 16.52 8.97 27.73
N GLN A 508 15.22 8.67 27.77
CA GLN A 508 14.61 7.83 28.81
C GLN A 508 14.28 6.41 28.34
N ARG A 509 13.90 6.24 27.07
CA ARG A 509 13.49 4.95 26.50
C ARG A 509 14.22 4.68 25.19
N LEU A 510 14.84 3.50 25.10
CA LEU A 510 15.57 3.08 23.91
C LEU A 510 15.11 1.67 23.50
N HIS A 511 14.70 1.52 22.25
CA HIS A 511 14.28 0.26 21.66
C HIS A 511 15.22 -0.16 20.52
N PHE A 512 15.90 -1.29 20.69
CA PHE A 512 16.89 -1.81 19.73
C PHE A 512 16.32 -2.80 18.70
N SER A 513 15.04 -3.16 18.80
CA SER A 513 14.37 -4.00 17.81
C SER A 513 15.14 -5.31 17.48
N ASN A 514 15.69 -5.48 16.27
CA ASN A 514 16.49 -6.63 15.83
C ASN A 514 17.99 -6.29 15.68
N SER A 515 18.55 -5.58 16.65
CA SER A 515 19.95 -5.14 16.66
C SER A 515 20.92 -6.28 17.01
N TRP A 516 22.12 -6.24 16.43
CA TRP A 516 23.17 -7.22 16.67
C TRP A 516 24.09 -6.74 17.77
N ILE A 517 24.62 -7.66 18.57
CA ILE A 517 25.51 -7.35 19.71
C ILE A 517 26.48 -8.51 19.97
N GLU A 518 27.77 -8.17 20.07
CA GLU A 518 28.84 -9.12 20.38
C GLU A 518 29.29 -9.01 21.85
N ASP A 519 29.68 -7.82 22.30
CA ASP A 519 30.17 -7.57 23.66
C ASP A 519 29.17 -6.76 24.52
N PRO A 520 28.43 -7.41 25.45
CA PRO A 520 27.44 -6.73 26.27
C PRO A 520 28.04 -5.74 27.28
N LEU A 521 29.26 -5.95 27.76
CA LEU A 521 29.85 -5.09 28.79
C LEU A 521 30.32 -3.76 28.18
N GLN A 522 31.05 -3.80 27.07
CA GLN A 522 31.50 -2.59 26.37
C GLN A 522 30.33 -1.74 25.86
N VAL A 523 29.28 -2.39 25.36
CA VAL A 523 28.04 -1.71 24.95
C VAL A 523 27.36 -1.02 26.13
N SER A 524 27.33 -1.65 27.31
CA SER A 524 26.77 -1.06 28.53
C SER A 524 27.59 0.13 29.03
N VAL A 525 28.92 0.09 28.89
CA VAL A 525 29.81 1.23 29.15
C VAL A 525 29.52 2.37 28.18
N LEU A 526 29.36 2.10 26.88
CA LEU A 526 29.03 3.16 25.92
C LEU A 526 27.64 3.76 26.18
N LEU A 527 26.62 2.95 26.46
CA LEU A 527 25.27 3.42 26.75
C LEU A 527 25.16 4.24 28.03
N SER A 528 25.86 3.82 29.09
CA SER A 528 25.94 4.62 30.33
C SER A 528 26.63 5.97 30.13
N HIS A 529 27.42 6.15 29.04
CA HIS A 529 27.97 7.44 28.64
C HIS A 529 26.99 8.30 27.87
N LEU A 530 26.43 7.75 26.78
CA LEU A 530 25.57 8.48 25.86
C LEU A 530 24.23 8.84 26.52
N ALA A 531 23.65 7.95 27.32
CA ALA A 531 22.33 8.08 27.92
C ALA A 531 22.34 7.71 29.43
N PRO A 532 22.79 8.62 30.31
CA PRO A 532 22.95 8.36 31.74
C PRO A 532 21.63 8.15 32.51
N ASN A 533 20.51 8.66 32.00
CA ASN A 533 19.18 8.57 32.63
C ASN A 533 18.26 7.56 31.89
N LEU A 534 18.84 6.60 31.19
CA LEU A 534 18.07 5.62 30.42
C LEU A 534 17.34 4.67 31.37
N GLY A 535 16.02 4.78 31.44
CA GLY A 535 15.18 4.00 32.38
C GLY A 535 14.59 2.73 31.78
N SER A 536 14.53 2.60 30.45
CA SER A 536 14.03 1.39 29.79
C SER A 536 14.79 1.08 28.51
N VAL A 537 15.38 -0.10 28.46
CA VAL A 537 15.95 -0.72 27.25
C VAL A 537 15.03 -1.87 26.84
N LYS A 538 14.55 -1.84 25.60
CA LYS A 538 13.69 -2.88 25.03
C LYS A 538 14.24 -3.39 23.70
N TRP A 539 13.97 -4.64 23.39
CA TRP A 539 14.32 -5.30 22.13
C TRP A 539 13.26 -6.37 21.81
N PHE A 540 13.26 -6.94 20.61
CA PHE A 540 12.30 -7.99 20.28
C PHE A 540 12.68 -9.33 20.94
N GLN A 541 11.75 -9.89 21.72
CA GLN A 541 11.92 -11.16 22.46
C GLN A 541 11.04 -12.31 21.92
N ASP A 542 10.41 -12.13 20.75
CA ASP A 542 9.42 -13.10 20.23
C ASP A 542 10.09 -14.35 19.64
N LYS A 543 10.08 -15.43 20.44
CA LYS A 543 10.65 -16.75 20.09
C LYS A 543 9.92 -17.43 18.92
N ASN A 544 8.70 -17.01 18.60
CA ASN A 544 7.89 -17.63 17.54
C ASN A 544 8.20 -17.04 16.15
N ARG A 545 9.10 -16.06 16.06
CA ARG A 545 9.45 -15.39 14.82
C ARG A 545 10.57 -16.15 14.09
N PRO A 546 10.47 -16.38 12.76
CA PRO A 546 11.56 -16.98 11.98
C PRO A 546 12.82 -16.12 12.07
N HIS A 547 13.98 -16.77 12.25
CA HIS A 547 15.31 -16.17 12.42
C HIS A 547 15.58 -15.44 13.77
N TYR A 548 14.86 -15.79 14.83
CA TYR A 548 15.23 -15.41 16.20
C TYR A 548 16.64 -15.94 16.57
N ASN A 549 17.54 -15.03 16.94
CA ASN A 549 18.89 -15.38 17.38
C ASN A 549 18.99 -15.28 18.91
N GLU A 550 19.01 -16.46 19.56
CA GLU A 550 19.06 -16.58 21.02
C GLU A 550 20.33 -15.96 21.64
N THR A 551 21.43 -15.87 20.88
CA THR A 551 22.70 -15.31 21.36
C THR A 551 22.59 -13.80 21.60
N HIS A 552 22.04 -13.06 20.63
CA HIS A 552 21.87 -11.61 20.78
C HIS A 552 20.80 -11.28 21.84
N ASP A 553 19.75 -12.09 21.96
CA ASP A 553 18.73 -11.92 23.00
C ASP A 553 19.33 -12.01 24.41
N LYS A 554 20.19 -13.02 24.66
CA LYS A 554 20.93 -13.16 25.92
C LYS A 554 21.86 -11.98 26.17
N ASN A 555 22.58 -11.54 25.15
CA ASN A 555 23.50 -10.40 25.28
C ASN A 555 22.75 -9.10 25.60
N TRP A 556 21.61 -8.82 24.95
CA TRP A 556 20.78 -7.66 25.28
C TRP A 556 20.15 -7.76 26.67
N GLN A 557 19.81 -8.98 27.11
CA GLN A 557 19.38 -9.22 28.50
C GLN A 557 20.50 -8.86 29.49
N LEU A 558 21.73 -9.30 29.25
CA LEU A 558 22.89 -8.94 30.08
C LEU A 558 23.14 -7.42 30.11
N VAL A 559 22.98 -6.71 28.98
CA VAL A 559 23.04 -5.24 28.94
C VAL A 559 21.98 -4.61 29.85
N SER A 560 20.74 -5.11 29.79
CA SER A 560 19.64 -4.59 30.61
C SER A 560 19.86 -4.79 32.11
N GLU A 561 20.57 -5.86 32.50
CA GLU A 561 20.93 -6.17 33.89
C GLU A 561 22.14 -5.34 34.36
N THR A 562 23.14 -5.14 33.51
CA THR A 562 24.41 -4.47 33.88
C THR A 562 24.35 -2.94 33.79
N LEU A 563 23.57 -2.38 32.87
CA LEU A 563 23.48 -0.94 32.62
C LEU A 563 23.07 -0.12 33.87
N PRO A 564 22.05 -0.48 34.67
CA PRO A 564 21.65 0.30 35.84
C PRO A 564 22.77 0.42 36.89
N HIS A 565 23.60 -0.62 37.04
CA HIS A 565 24.73 -0.60 37.96
C HIS A 565 25.84 0.36 37.50
N LEU A 566 26.17 0.36 36.21
CA LEU A 566 27.15 1.29 35.63
C LEU A 566 26.65 2.75 35.65
N GLN A 567 25.36 2.96 35.40
CA GLN A 567 24.75 4.28 35.53
C GLN A 567 24.81 4.79 36.98
N ALA A 568 24.50 3.94 37.97
CA ALA A 568 24.62 4.30 39.38
C ALA A 568 26.06 4.70 39.75
N MET A 569 27.06 3.91 39.31
CA MET A 569 28.47 4.25 39.51
C MET A 569 28.83 5.61 38.88
N ARG A 570 28.40 5.87 37.64
CA ARG A 570 28.66 7.15 36.96
C ARG A 570 27.95 8.33 37.60
N HIS A 571 26.73 8.14 38.12
CA HIS A 571 26.04 9.19 38.86
C HIS A 571 26.79 9.54 40.15
N ILE A 572 27.29 8.54 40.86
CA ILE A 572 28.17 8.72 42.03
C ILE A 572 29.46 9.46 41.63
N GLU A 573 30.17 9.00 40.59
CA GLU A 573 31.38 9.66 40.07
C GLU A 573 31.12 11.12 39.67
N ARG A 574 29.99 11.39 38.99
CA ARG A 574 29.60 12.75 38.57
C ARG A 574 29.17 13.63 39.74
N SER A 575 28.61 13.06 40.81
CA SER A 575 28.25 13.80 42.02
C SER A 575 29.44 14.33 42.81
N PHE A 576 30.65 13.81 42.59
CA PHE A 576 31.87 14.35 43.18
C PHE A 576 32.40 15.59 42.44
N ILE A 577 31.81 15.94 41.29
CA ILE A 577 32.15 17.15 40.54
C ILE A 577 31.35 18.32 41.13
N ILE A 578 32.05 19.22 41.83
CA ILE A 578 31.52 20.50 42.32
C ILE A 578 31.03 21.31 41.11
N GLU A 579 29.72 21.55 41.02
CA GLU A 579 29.15 22.44 40.02
C GLU A 579 29.59 23.90 40.30
N PRO A 580 30.11 24.64 39.30
CA PRO A 580 30.11 26.10 39.37
C PRO A 580 28.66 26.62 39.43
N PRO A 581 28.40 27.78 40.07
CA PRO A 581 27.05 28.20 40.43
C PRO A 581 26.12 28.28 39.23
N ALA A 582 24.92 27.72 39.43
CA ALA A 582 23.82 27.62 38.48
C ALA A 582 23.68 28.84 37.56
N SER A 583 23.64 28.60 36.25
CA SER A 583 22.94 29.51 35.35
C SER A 583 21.47 29.51 35.78
N VAL A 584 21.09 30.58 36.48
CA VAL A 584 19.74 31.07 36.79
C VAL A 584 18.66 30.23 36.12
N GLU A 585 17.88 29.50 36.91
CA GLU A 585 16.59 28.96 36.46
C GLU A 585 15.84 30.08 35.76
N ARG A 586 15.59 29.94 34.45
CA ARG A 586 14.57 30.74 33.79
C ARG A 586 13.24 30.30 34.38
N ILE A 587 12.83 30.99 35.43
CA ILE A 587 11.43 31.03 35.86
C ILE A 587 10.66 31.55 34.64
N LEU A 588 9.91 30.66 33.98
CA LEU A 588 8.86 31.08 33.06
C LEU A 588 7.80 31.77 33.91
N LEU A 589 7.91 33.08 34.02
CA LEU A 589 6.78 33.92 34.36
C LEU A 589 5.88 33.94 33.12
N ASP A 590 4.70 33.32 33.24
CA ASP A 590 3.59 33.57 32.33
C ASP A 590 3.28 35.07 32.37
N LYS A 591 3.84 35.82 31.43
CA LYS A 591 3.30 37.13 31.07
C LYS A 591 2.02 36.86 30.29
N CYS A 592 0.92 36.70 31.03
CA CYS A 592 -0.37 37.07 30.47
C CYS A 592 -0.29 38.56 30.10
N VAL A 593 -0.50 38.89 28.83
CA VAL A 593 -0.95 40.23 28.47
C VAL A 593 -2.42 40.25 28.84
N ASP A 594 -2.68 40.57 30.10
CA ASP A 594 -4.01 40.91 30.56
C ASP A 594 -4.40 42.23 29.87
N ALA A 595 -5.20 42.13 28.80
CA ALA A 595 -5.89 43.26 28.22
C ALA A 595 -7.08 43.64 29.13
N THR A 596 -6.77 44.04 30.37
CA THR A 596 -7.71 44.67 31.29
C THR A 596 -7.15 46.02 31.70
N VAL A 597 -7.90 47.08 31.40
CA VAL A 597 -7.54 48.45 31.74
C VAL A 597 -7.69 48.64 33.25
N GLU A 598 -6.59 48.51 34.00
CA GLU A 598 -6.52 48.97 35.38
C GLU A 598 -6.45 50.51 35.38
N LYS A 599 -7.58 51.13 35.74
CA LYS A 599 -7.62 52.57 36.02
C LYS A 599 -6.98 52.84 37.38
N LEU A 600 -5.79 53.42 37.37
CA LEU A 600 -5.15 53.93 38.58
C LEU A 600 -5.29 55.46 38.62
N ASN A 601 -6.13 55.95 39.52
CA ASN A 601 -6.21 57.36 39.85
C ASN A 601 -4.92 57.76 40.59
N SER A 602 -4.13 58.66 40.03
CA SER A 602 -3.05 59.33 40.76
C SER A 602 -2.88 60.74 40.22
N GLY A 603 -3.27 61.71 41.05
CA GLY A 603 -3.29 63.12 40.71
C GLY A 603 -1.90 63.73 40.70
N VAL A 604 -1.66 64.62 39.73
CA VAL A 604 -0.48 65.49 39.67
C VAL A 604 -0.88 66.83 40.27
N GLN A 605 -0.25 67.21 41.39
CA GLN A 605 -0.32 68.56 41.92
C GLN A 605 0.56 69.49 41.08
N VAL A 606 -0.08 70.45 40.40
CA VAL A 606 0.59 71.64 39.86
C VAL A 606 -0.07 72.85 40.53
N LYS A 607 0.70 73.64 41.29
CA LYS A 607 0.25 74.93 41.81
C LYS A 607 0.56 76.02 40.77
N PRO A 608 -0.46 76.70 40.22
CA PRO A 608 -0.32 77.72 39.18
C PRO A 608 -0.06 79.11 39.77
N GLN A 609 0.60 79.96 38.99
CA GLN A 609 0.50 81.42 39.13
C GLN A 609 -0.29 81.98 37.95
N THR A 610 -1.43 82.56 38.29
CA THR A 610 -2.47 83.11 37.41
C THR A 610 -2.31 84.61 37.22
N ILE A 611 -2.63 85.12 36.03
CA ILE A 611 -3.35 86.39 35.87
C ILE A 611 -4.34 86.26 34.69
N SER A 612 -5.58 86.68 34.92
CA SER A 612 -6.77 86.57 34.07
C SER A 612 -6.99 87.80 33.18
N ALA A 613 -7.54 87.61 31.97
CA ALA A 613 -8.42 88.61 31.37
C ALA A 613 -9.37 87.96 30.34
N ILE A 614 -10.60 88.50 30.32
CA ILE A 614 -11.84 87.94 29.77
C ILE A 614 -12.18 88.62 28.42
N ILE A 615 -12.94 87.94 27.57
CA ILE A 615 -13.45 88.42 26.28
C ILE A 615 -14.64 89.38 26.46
N GLN A 616 -14.71 90.44 25.64
CA GLN A 616 -15.94 91.18 25.35
C GLN A 616 -16.02 91.49 23.84
N ALA A 617 -17.25 91.58 23.29
CA ALA A 617 -17.58 91.43 21.87
C ALA A 617 -17.67 92.73 21.03
N THR A 618 -17.42 92.58 19.69
CA THR A 618 -17.98 93.26 18.45
C THR A 618 -17.96 94.79 18.28
N PRO A 619 -18.06 95.42 17.06
CA PRO A 619 -17.88 95.01 15.63
C PRO A 619 -17.06 96.04 14.76
N SER A 620 -16.82 95.79 13.45
CA SER A 620 -16.99 96.73 12.29
C SER A 620 -16.29 96.24 10.98
N LEU A 621 -16.64 96.87 9.84
CA LEU A 621 -16.71 96.36 8.46
C LEU A 621 -15.57 96.92 7.52
N VAL A 622 -15.29 96.19 6.42
CA VAL A 622 -14.83 96.61 5.05
C VAL A 622 -13.34 96.66 4.64
N SER A 623 -13.07 95.78 3.65
CA SER A 623 -12.32 95.83 2.35
C SER A 623 -10.99 96.57 2.14
N ARG A 624 -10.10 95.98 1.32
CA ARG A 624 -9.94 96.21 -0.15
C ARG A 624 -8.77 95.37 -0.73
N ASP A 625 -9.05 94.41 -1.61
CA ASP A 625 -8.85 94.35 -3.09
C ASP A 625 -7.37 94.19 -3.51
N VAL A 626 -6.93 93.52 -4.60
CA VAL A 626 -7.48 93.26 -5.94
C VAL A 626 -6.84 91.99 -6.57
N ASP A 627 -7.71 91.21 -7.23
CA ASP A 627 -7.61 90.36 -8.45
C ASP A 627 -6.29 89.86 -9.06
N ALA A 628 -6.29 88.57 -9.47
CA ALA A 628 -6.47 88.17 -10.88
C ALA A 628 -6.63 86.64 -11.09
N THR A 629 -7.85 86.25 -11.48
CA THR A 629 -8.28 85.26 -12.53
C THR A 629 -7.64 83.85 -12.62
N VAL A 630 -8.38 82.76 -12.37
CA VAL A 630 -9.24 81.91 -13.28
C VAL A 630 -8.42 80.91 -14.12
N GLU A 631 -8.70 79.60 -14.01
CA GLU A 631 -9.12 78.74 -15.13
C GLU A 631 -9.41 77.28 -14.72
N ARG A 632 -10.08 76.59 -15.63
CA ARG A 632 -10.82 75.33 -15.52
C ARG A 632 -10.09 74.23 -16.31
N HIS A 633 -10.47 72.98 -16.02
CA HIS A 633 -10.46 71.81 -16.92
C HIS A 633 -9.28 70.82 -16.88
N SER A 634 -9.66 69.64 -17.38
CA SER A 634 -9.14 68.30 -17.28
C SER A 634 -8.04 67.96 -18.29
N ILE A 635 -7.39 66.81 -18.03
CA ILE A 635 -6.77 65.84 -18.96
C ILE A 635 -5.23 65.74 -18.84
N CYS A 636 -4.83 64.47 -18.93
CA CYS A 636 -3.57 63.79 -18.67
C CYS A 636 -2.33 64.28 -19.46
N ILE A 637 -1.14 63.94 -18.95
CA ILE A 637 -0.13 63.06 -19.59
C ILE A 637 1.24 63.21 -18.90
N ASP A 638 1.84 62.05 -18.64
CA ASP A 638 3.22 61.68 -18.33
C ASP A 638 4.04 62.41 -17.25
N ALA A 639 4.52 61.61 -16.31
CA ALA A 639 5.72 61.89 -15.54
C ALA A 639 6.47 60.57 -15.31
N THR A 640 7.18 60.10 -16.33
CA THR A 640 8.36 59.26 -16.12
C THR A 640 9.52 60.20 -15.78
N PRO A 641 10.17 60.07 -14.61
CA PRO A 641 11.52 60.59 -14.43
C PRO A 641 12.52 59.50 -14.81
N ALA A 642 13.48 59.88 -15.64
CA ALA A 642 14.58 59.08 -16.11
C ALA A 642 15.56 58.74 -14.97
N MET A 643 16.07 57.50 -15.01
CA MET A 643 17.29 57.11 -14.33
C MET A 643 18.48 57.75 -15.05
N GLU A 644 19.41 58.33 -14.30
CA GLU A 644 20.76 58.56 -14.81
C GLU A 644 21.79 58.34 -13.70
N ASP A 645 22.60 57.30 -13.89
CA ASP A 645 23.77 56.95 -13.11
C ASP A 645 24.96 57.81 -13.54
N VAL A 646 25.61 58.52 -12.61
CA VAL A 646 27.02 58.91 -12.74
C VAL A 646 27.65 58.94 -11.35
N GLY A 647 28.76 58.21 -11.19
CA GLY A 647 29.51 58.11 -9.94
C GLY A 647 30.67 59.11 -9.79
N VAL A 648 31.45 58.82 -8.74
CA VAL A 648 32.86 59.16 -8.47
C VAL A 648 33.12 60.14 -7.30
N GLU A 649 33.71 59.51 -6.26
CA GLU A 649 34.72 59.98 -5.28
C GLU A 649 34.40 60.94 -4.12
N ALA A 650 35.19 60.69 -3.05
CA ALA A 650 35.63 61.55 -1.94
C ALA A 650 35.03 61.17 -0.56
N THR A 651 35.68 60.33 0.26
CA THR A 651 36.90 60.48 1.10
C THR A 651 36.65 60.87 2.57
N VAL A 652 36.89 59.86 3.43
CA VAL A 652 37.68 59.83 4.69
C VAL A 652 37.30 60.77 5.86
N SER A 653 37.03 60.17 7.03
CA SER A 653 37.76 60.48 8.28
C SER A 653 37.51 59.46 9.38
N HIS A 654 38.50 58.60 9.61
CA HIS A 654 38.70 57.93 10.89
C HIS A 654 39.17 58.96 11.93
N ALA A 655 38.67 58.86 13.16
CA ALA A 655 39.44 59.18 14.36
C ALA A 655 38.85 58.47 15.58
N GLU A 656 39.74 57.83 16.31
CA GLU A 656 39.55 56.94 17.45
C GLU A 656 39.18 57.68 18.74
N ALA A 657 38.53 56.97 19.66
CA ALA A 657 38.71 57.17 21.09
C ALA A 657 38.57 55.82 21.83
N SER A 658 39.67 55.41 22.46
CA SER A 658 39.80 54.28 23.37
C SER A 658 39.27 54.60 24.77
N ILE A 659 38.94 53.56 25.56
CA ILE A 659 39.26 53.38 26.98
C ILE A 659 39.11 51.88 27.32
N ASP A 660 40.13 51.36 27.98
CA ASP A 660 40.34 49.98 28.44
C ASP A 660 39.33 49.48 29.50
N ALA A 661 38.94 48.21 29.39
CA ALA A 661 38.71 47.34 30.53
C ALA A 661 38.86 45.85 30.14
N CYS A 662 39.90 45.20 30.68
CA CYS A 662 40.18 43.78 30.56
C CYS A 662 39.05 42.91 31.14
N PRO A 663 38.92 41.66 30.66
CA PRO A 663 38.90 40.56 31.61
C PRO A 663 39.97 39.52 31.28
N VAL A 664 40.79 39.30 32.30
CA VAL A 664 41.82 38.30 32.53
C VAL A 664 41.64 36.99 31.75
N ALA A 665 42.67 36.68 30.96
CA ALA A 665 43.06 35.30 30.68
C ALA A 665 43.60 34.64 31.95
N VAL A 666 43.08 33.48 32.31
CA VAL A 666 43.91 32.40 32.88
C VAL A 666 43.83 31.23 31.91
N SER A 667 44.98 30.96 31.31
CA SER A 667 45.30 29.76 30.54
C SER A 667 45.20 28.50 31.39
N VAL A 668 44.51 27.46 30.89
CA VAL A 668 45.03 26.07 30.92
C VAL A 668 44.66 25.39 29.61
N SER A 669 45.68 24.88 28.94
CA SER A 669 45.70 24.06 27.73
C SER A 669 44.84 22.79 27.82
N THR A 670 44.31 22.33 26.68
CA THR A 670 44.53 20.95 26.21
C THR A 670 44.24 20.85 24.71
N GLN A 671 45.26 20.44 23.98
CA GLN A 671 45.21 19.99 22.59
C GLN A 671 44.30 18.76 22.47
N ILE A 672 43.61 18.60 21.34
CA ILE A 672 43.21 17.27 20.86
C ILE A 672 43.67 17.14 19.41
N ASP A 673 44.63 16.25 19.25
CA ASP A 673 45.25 15.73 18.03
C ASP A 673 44.23 15.21 17.02
N THR A 674 44.26 15.75 15.80
CA THR A 674 43.64 15.16 14.60
C THR A 674 44.64 14.32 13.79
N SER A 675 45.69 13.79 14.43
CA SER A 675 46.84 13.21 13.72
C SER A 675 46.84 11.68 13.54
N MET A 676 45.80 10.93 13.93
CA MET A 676 45.93 9.46 14.02
C MET A 676 45.46 8.57 12.85
N PHE A 677 45.02 9.09 11.68
CA PHE A 677 44.70 8.20 10.54
C PHE A 677 45.13 8.72 9.17
N GLN A 678 46.26 9.43 9.11
CA GLN A 678 46.81 9.89 7.83
C GLN A 678 48.29 9.53 7.72
N LYS A 679 48.56 8.29 7.25
CA LYS A 679 49.61 7.93 6.28
C LYS A 679 49.79 6.40 6.19
N MET A 680 49.24 5.79 5.15
CA MET A 680 49.99 4.90 4.27
C MET A 680 49.81 5.44 2.85
N ALA A 681 50.91 5.74 2.18
CA ALA A 681 51.00 6.36 0.87
C ALA A 681 51.50 5.36 -0.18
N VAL A 682 51.61 5.85 -1.43
CA VAL A 682 52.19 5.29 -2.69
C VAL A 682 51.10 4.78 -3.65
N ALA A 683 50.94 5.27 -4.90
CA ALA A 683 51.66 6.24 -5.74
C ALA A 683 50.73 6.85 -6.82
N GLU A 684 51.06 8.07 -7.24
CA GLU A 684 50.48 8.78 -8.40
C GLU A 684 51.22 8.50 -9.72
N GLY A 685 50.49 8.68 -10.83
CA GLY A 685 50.97 9.28 -12.07
C GLY A 685 50.36 8.69 -13.35
N PRO A 686 50.27 9.43 -14.48
CA PRO A 686 49.85 10.83 -14.65
C PRO A 686 48.83 11.02 -15.81
N GLU A 687 48.16 12.19 -15.87
CA GLU A 687 47.39 12.66 -17.05
C GLU A 687 48.26 12.82 -18.32
N PRO A 688 47.67 13.00 -19.53
CA PRO A 688 47.55 14.39 -20.02
C PRO A 688 46.27 14.71 -20.84
N LYS A 689 45.68 15.90 -20.58
CA LYS A 689 45.53 17.09 -21.48
C LYS A 689 45.05 16.84 -22.93
N GLN A 690 44.13 17.61 -23.55
CA GLN A 690 44.04 19.08 -23.59
C GLN A 690 42.87 19.54 -24.49
N ARG A 691 42.32 20.75 -24.21
CA ARG A 691 41.86 21.84 -25.13
C ARG A 691 40.79 21.52 -26.19
N GLY A 692 39.79 22.35 -26.46
CA GLY A 692 39.55 23.77 -26.19
C GLY A 692 38.68 24.31 -27.35
N VAL A 693 37.68 25.15 -27.11
CA VAL A 693 37.63 26.60 -27.45
C VAL A 693 36.24 26.83 -28.12
N ARG A 694 35.28 27.56 -27.51
CA ARG A 694 34.99 29.04 -27.62
C ARG A 694 34.37 29.38 -29.00
N TRP A 695 33.25 30.10 -29.19
CA TRP A 695 32.79 31.44 -28.77
C TRP A 695 31.34 31.64 -29.32
N GLN A 696 30.35 32.20 -28.60
CA GLN A 696 29.96 33.62 -28.36
C GLN A 696 29.17 34.38 -29.47
N ASN A 697 28.13 35.10 -28.97
CA ASN A 697 27.57 36.41 -29.36
C ASN A 697 26.50 36.55 -30.49
N LYS A 698 25.25 36.87 -30.07
CA LYS A 698 24.45 38.15 -30.24
C LYS A 698 24.88 39.18 -31.32
N PRO A 699 24.06 40.17 -31.80
CA PRO A 699 22.69 40.61 -31.42
C PRO A 699 21.74 41.26 -32.51
N PHE A 700 20.55 41.72 -32.08
CA PHE A 700 19.83 43.01 -32.33
C PHE A 700 18.98 43.36 -33.62
N ILE A 701 17.79 43.95 -33.36
CA ILE A 701 17.00 45.03 -34.06
C ILE A 701 15.53 44.70 -34.49
N GLN A 702 14.58 45.47 -33.94
CA GLN A 702 13.13 45.69 -34.28
C GLN A 702 13.00 46.80 -35.38
N PRO A 703 11.87 47.07 -36.11
CA PRO A 703 10.60 47.54 -35.51
C PRO A 703 9.25 47.35 -36.29
N VAL A 704 8.14 47.55 -35.56
CA VAL A 704 6.84 48.23 -35.89
C VAL A 704 6.17 48.04 -37.28
N TYR A 705 4.95 47.47 -37.33
CA TYR A 705 3.71 48.06 -37.90
C TYR A 705 2.50 47.07 -37.78
N THR A 706 1.60 47.37 -36.83
CA THR A 706 0.12 47.40 -36.95
C THR A 706 -0.68 46.31 -37.72
N ILE A 707 -1.51 45.57 -36.98
CA ILE A 707 -3.00 45.71 -36.89
C ILE A 707 -3.90 45.57 -38.15
N PHE A 708 -3.45 45.46 -39.41
CA PHE A 708 -4.40 45.45 -40.56
C PHE A 708 -4.72 44.11 -41.26
N ALA A 709 -4.27 42.95 -40.75
CA ALA A 709 -4.36 41.69 -41.51
C ALA A 709 -5.52 40.72 -41.15
N SER A 710 -6.42 41.08 -40.23
CA SER A 710 -7.49 40.15 -39.77
C SER A 710 -8.80 40.24 -40.56
N ILE A 711 -9.01 41.31 -41.34
CA ILE A 711 -10.22 41.48 -42.17
C ILE A 711 -10.04 40.81 -43.55
N TYR A 712 -8.80 40.59 -43.99
CA TYR A 712 -8.49 40.02 -45.31
C TYR A 712 -8.64 38.48 -45.37
N ARG A 713 -8.63 37.79 -44.22
CA ARG A 713 -8.67 36.32 -44.16
C ARG A 713 -10.07 35.72 -44.27
N ILE A 714 -11.12 36.46 -43.95
CA ILE A 714 -12.49 35.93 -43.90
C ILE A 714 -13.17 35.97 -45.28
N PHE A 715 -12.85 36.95 -46.14
CA PHE A 715 -13.56 37.12 -47.41
C PHE A 715 -12.91 36.48 -48.64
N ILE A 716 -11.66 36.01 -48.56
CA ILE A 716 -10.94 35.46 -49.74
C ILE A 716 -10.61 33.97 -49.61
N PHE A 717 -10.44 33.42 -48.40
CA PHE A 717 -9.98 32.04 -48.25
C PHE A 717 -11.08 30.97 -48.31
N TYR A 718 -12.34 31.32 -48.02
CA TYR A 718 -13.43 30.34 -47.97
C TYR A 718 -13.98 29.86 -49.34
N PRO A 719 -13.82 30.56 -50.48
CA PRO A 719 -14.22 30.02 -51.79
C PRO A 719 -13.15 29.20 -52.53
N ILE A 720 -11.92 29.07 -52.02
CA ILE A 720 -10.77 28.53 -52.81
C ILE A 720 -10.43 27.06 -52.46
N SER A 721 -10.93 26.50 -51.35
CA SER A 721 -10.55 25.14 -50.90
C SER A 721 -11.47 24.00 -51.35
N LEU A 722 -12.64 24.30 -51.93
CA LEU A 722 -13.60 23.32 -52.45
C LEU A 722 -13.25 22.72 -53.84
N PRO A 723 -12.57 23.41 -54.78
CA PRO A 723 -12.25 22.83 -56.10
C PRO A 723 -11.13 21.78 -56.07
N SER A 724 -10.14 21.91 -55.17
CA SER A 724 -8.91 21.10 -55.24
C SER A 724 -9.11 19.62 -54.87
N ARG A 725 -10.05 19.31 -53.95
CA ARG A 725 -10.34 17.92 -53.54
C ARG A 725 -11.13 17.13 -54.58
N VAL A 726 -11.99 17.79 -55.36
CA VAL A 726 -12.79 17.14 -56.41
C VAL A 726 -11.95 16.91 -57.69
N VAL A 727 -11.02 17.83 -57.99
CA VAL A 727 -10.10 17.70 -59.14
C VAL A 727 -9.11 16.55 -58.94
N ALA A 728 -8.52 16.38 -57.75
CA ALA A 728 -7.58 15.30 -57.47
C ALA A 728 -8.22 13.90 -57.60
N LEU A 729 -9.47 13.72 -57.18
CA LEU A 729 -10.19 12.44 -57.30
C LEU A 729 -10.45 12.02 -58.76
N LEU A 730 -10.74 12.99 -59.63
CA LEU A 730 -10.94 12.78 -61.08
C LEU A 730 -9.62 12.42 -61.79
N GLU A 731 -8.52 13.11 -61.46
CA GLU A 731 -7.20 12.83 -62.01
C GLU A 731 -6.69 11.44 -61.62
N VAL A 732 -6.89 11.04 -60.36
CA VAL A 732 -6.49 9.70 -59.86
C VAL A 732 -7.34 8.58 -60.48
N ALA A 733 -8.57 8.86 -60.90
CA ALA A 733 -9.42 7.88 -61.61
C ALA A 733 -9.03 7.71 -63.09
N ALA A 734 -8.49 8.75 -63.73
CA ALA A 734 -8.02 8.71 -65.11
C ALA A 734 -6.61 8.11 -65.25
N LEU A 735 -5.71 8.39 -64.30
CA LEU A 735 -4.30 7.97 -64.38
C LEU A 735 -4.05 6.50 -64.04
N LEU A 736 -4.85 5.87 -63.18
CA LEU A 736 -4.71 4.44 -62.86
C LEU A 736 -4.81 3.52 -64.10
N PRO A 737 -5.87 3.60 -64.94
CA PRO A 737 -5.95 2.78 -66.14
C PRO A 737 -4.91 3.14 -67.22
N GLU A 738 -4.36 4.35 -67.21
CA GLU A 738 -3.23 4.72 -68.07
C GLU A 738 -1.93 4.06 -67.60
N ALA A 739 -1.67 4.09 -66.28
CA ALA A 739 -0.55 3.39 -65.65
C ALA A 739 -0.65 1.87 -65.86
N ASP A 740 -1.85 1.28 -65.75
CA ASP A 740 -2.10 -0.14 -66.03
C ASP A 740 -1.70 -0.52 -67.47
N LYS A 741 -2.06 0.32 -68.45
CA LYS A 741 -1.72 0.10 -69.86
C LYS A 741 -0.21 0.23 -70.10
N LEU A 742 0.43 1.22 -69.47
CA LEU A 742 1.87 1.43 -69.58
C LEU A 742 2.66 0.28 -68.93
N ALA A 743 2.23 -0.18 -67.76
CA ALA A 743 2.81 -1.36 -67.09
C ALA A 743 2.67 -2.62 -67.95
N LYS A 744 1.50 -2.87 -68.54
CA LYS A 744 1.27 -4.00 -69.46
C LYS A 744 2.04 -3.89 -70.78
N SER A 745 2.40 -2.67 -71.20
CA SER A 745 3.23 -2.42 -72.40
C SER A 745 4.74 -2.60 -72.17
N GLY A 746 5.16 -3.03 -70.97
CA GLY A 746 6.57 -3.24 -70.62
C GLY A 746 7.32 -1.99 -70.16
N LYS A 747 6.63 -0.85 -70.01
CA LYS A 747 7.19 0.43 -69.55
C LYS A 747 6.88 0.67 -68.07
N LEU A 748 7.37 -0.22 -67.22
CA LEU A 748 7.07 -0.23 -65.79
C LEU A 748 7.56 1.03 -65.06
N GLN A 749 8.80 1.45 -65.32
CA GLN A 749 9.40 2.61 -64.65
C GLN A 749 8.63 3.91 -64.96
N GLU A 750 8.27 4.14 -66.23
CA GLU A 750 7.48 5.31 -66.65
C GLU A 750 6.10 5.33 -65.98
N ALA A 751 5.48 4.16 -65.75
CA ALA A 751 4.20 4.05 -65.05
C ALA A 751 4.33 4.38 -63.55
N LEU A 752 5.37 3.86 -62.89
CA LEU A 752 5.62 4.12 -61.46
C LEU A 752 5.98 5.58 -61.20
N ASP A 753 6.80 6.21 -62.06
CA ASP A 753 7.18 7.62 -61.92
C ASP A 753 5.94 8.53 -61.99
N LYS A 754 5.01 8.27 -62.90
CA LYS A 754 3.72 8.97 -62.98
C LYS A 754 2.91 8.81 -61.69
N LEU A 755 2.83 7.60 -61.15
CA LEU A 755 2.11 7.32 -59.91
C LEU A 755 2.76 7.97 -58.68
N PHE A 756 4.09 8.00 -58.59
CA PHE A 756 4.82 8.64 -57.49
C PHE A 756 4.66 10.15 -57.46
N VAL A 757 4.55 10.81 -58.62
CA VAL A 757 4.30 12.26 -58.70
C VAL A 757 2.92 12.58 -58.14
N LEU A 758 1.88 11.85 -58.55
CA LEU A 758 0.52 12.07 -58.08
C LEU A 758 0.34 11.66 -56.61
N GLU A 759 1.04 10.61 -56.16
CA GLU A 759 1.10 10.21 -54.75
C GLU A 759 1.67 11.34 -53.89
N LYS A 760 2.74 12.00 -54.34
CA LYS A 760 3.31 13.17 -53.65
C LYS A 760 2.32 14.33 -53.55
N GLN A 761 1.57 14.61 -54.63
CA GLN A 761 0.58 15.68 -54.65
C GLN A 761 -0.60 15.40 -53.71
N THR A 762 -1.19 14.20 -53.80
CA THR A 762 -2.32 13.77 -52.93
C THR A 762 -1.93 13.69 -51.46
N ARG A 763 -0.69 13.25 -51.17
CA ARG A 763 -0.12 13.21 -49.82
C ARG A 763 0.08 14.60 -49.23
N ASN A 764 0.62 15.54 -50.02
CA ASN A 764 0.74 16.95 -49.60
C ASN A 764 -0.63 17.61 -49.40
N ALA A 765 -1.67 17.15 -50.10
CA ALA A 765 -3.05 17.59 -49.94
C ALA A 765 -3.80 16.87 -48.79
N ALA A 766 -3.13 15.94 -48.08
CA ALA A 766 -3.70 15.12 -47.01
C ALA A 766 -4.97 14.32 -47.40
N ASP A 767 -5.07 13.87 -48.66
CA ASP A 767 -6.18 13.02 -49.13
C ASP A 767 -5.89 11.53 -48.91
N LEU A 768 -6.44 10.97 -47.84
CA LEU A 768 -6.22 9.57 -47.46
C LEU A 768 -6.70 8.57 -48.53
N SER A 769 -7.84 8.82 -49.17
CA SER A 769 -8.47 7.85 -50.06
C SER A 769 -7.64 7.66 -51.34
N SER A 770 -7.23 8.76 -51.95
CA SER A 770 -6.44 8.76 -53.18
C SER A 770 -5.01 8.30 -52.92
N THR A 771 -4.35 8.78 -51.85
CA THR A 771 -2.98 8.35 -51.52
C THR A 771 -2.91 6.84 -51.22
N THR A 772 -3.91 6.28 -50.53
CA THR A 772 -3.98 4.83 -50.27
C THR A 772 -4.13 4.04 -51.57
N ARG A 773 -5.02 4.49 -52.47
CA ARG A 773 -5.25 3.82 -53.76
C ARG A 773 -4.01 3.85 -54.65
N LEU A 774 -3.32 4.98 -54.71
CA LEU A 774 -2.07 5.13 -55.45
C LEU A 774 -0.93 4.29 -54.87
N ALA A 775 -0.76 4.28 -53.54
CA ALA A 775 0.27 3.47 -52.89
C ALA A 775 0.06 1.96 -53.11
N LYS A 776 -1.20 1.48 -53.07
CA LYS A 776 -1.53 0.09 -53.41
C LYS A 776 -1.22 -0.24 -54.88
N ALA A 777 -1.57 0.66 -55.81
CA ALA A 777 -1.31 0.45 -57.23
C ALA A 777 0.19 0.37 -57.56
N ILE A 778 1.01 1.25 -56.97
CA ILE A 778 2.48 1.23 -57.12
C ILE A 778 3.06 -0.15 -56.79
N ILE A 779 2.64 -0.71 -55.65
CA ILE A 779 3.13 -1.99 -55.15
C ILE A 779 2.52 -3.16 -55.96
N GLN A 780 1.25 -3.07 -56.35
CA GLN A 780 0.59 -4.07 -57.21
C GLN A 780 1.29 -4.20 -58.57
N HIS A 781 1.66 -3.09 -59.22
CA HIS A 781 2.34 -3.14 -60.52
C HIS A 781 3.73 -3.76 -60.45
N ALA A 782 4.48 -3.48 -59.38
CA ALA A 782 5.77 -4.12 -59.15
C ALA A 782 5.62 -5.64 -58.93
N TYR A 783 4.58 -6.05 -58.20
CA TYR A 783 4.25 -7.47 -58.00
C TYR A 783 3.80 -8.17 -59.29
N ASP A 784 2.91 -7.57 -60.08
CA ASP A 784 2.40 -8.13 -61.33
C ASP A 784 3.50 -8.29 -62.39
N ALA A 785 4.47 -7.35 -62.41
CA ALA A 785 5.65 -7.40 -63.27
C ALA A 785 6.71 -8.41 -62.81
N ARG A 786 6.52 -9.04 -61.64
CA ARG A 786 7.45 -9.99 -61.00
C ARG A 786 8.84 -9.42 -60.70
N ASP A 787 8.94 -8.10 -60.54
CA ASP A 787 10.18 -7.44 -60.14
C ASP A 787 10.19 -7.22 -58.63
N PHE A 788 10.70 -8.22 -57.89
CA PHE A 788 10.72 -8.20 -56.43
C PHE A 788 11.72 -7.19 -55.85
N GLU A 789 12.79 -6.86 -56.59
CA GLU A 789 13.75 -5.83 -56.16
C GLU A 789 13.10 -4.44 -56.22
N LEU A 790 12.36 -4.18 -57.30
CA LEU A 790 11.58 -2.95 -57.45
C LEU A 790 10.41 -2.89 -56.45
N LEU A 791 9.79 -4.02 -56.14
CA LEU A 791 8.76 -4.13 -55.10
C LEU A 791 9.31 -3.75 -53.72
N ASN A 792 10.41 -4.38 -53.31
CA ASN A 792 11.04 -4.17 -52.01
C ASN A 792 11.52 -2.72 -51.85
N SER A 793 12.18 -2.17 -52.87
CA SER A 793 12.61 -0.78 -52.88
C SER A 793 11.44 0.21 -52.86
N SER A 794 10.34 -0.09 -53.54
CA SER A 794 9.12 0.73 -53.52
C SER A 794 8.46 0.75 -52.14
N ILE A 795 8.34 -0.41 -51.48
CA ILE A 795 7.81 -0.53 -50.11
C ILE A 795 8.68 0.27 -49.13
N GLN A 796 10.01 0.13 -49.20
CA GLN A 796 10.92 0.89 -48.34
C GLN A 796 10.81 2.40 -48.59
N THR A 797 10.73 2.81 -49.86
CA THR A 797 10.64 4.23 -50.23
C THR A 797 9.33 4.84 -49.73
N LEU A 798 8.18 4.22 -50.01
CA LEU A 798 6.87 4.70 -49.56
C LEU A 798 6.78 4.77 -48.03
N SER A 799 7.41 3.82 -47.33
CA SER A 799 7.44 3.74 -45.86
C SER A 799 8.31 4.83 -45.20
N LYS A 800 9.38 5.30 -45.86
CA LYS A 800 10.32 6.31 -45.35
C LYS A 800 9.97 7.75 -45.74
N LYS A 801 9.01 7.99 -46.64
CA LYS A 801 8.63 9.35 -47.06
C LYS A 801 8.09 10.18 -45.88
N HIS A 802 8.69 11.36 -45.67
CA HIS A 802 8.29 12.31 -44.61
C HIS A 802 6.87 12.84 -44.87
N GLY A 803 5.94 12.60 -43.94
CA GLY A 803 4.54 13.02 -44.05
C GLY A 803 3.62 12.01 -44.75
N GLN A 804 3.97 10.72 -44.75
CA GLN A 804 3.07 9.66 -45.24
C GLN A 804 1.96 9.34 -44.22
N LEU A 805 0.74 9.08 -44.72
CA LEU A 805 -0.43 8.80 -43.89
C LEU A 805 -0.35 7.38 -43.30
N LYS A 806 -0.59 7.25 -41.99
CA LYS A 806 -0.48 5.97 -41.25
C LYS A 806 -1.37 4.87 -41.85
N ALA A 807 -2.62 5.20 -42.16
CA ALA A 807 -3.58 4.26 -42.75
C ALA A 807 -3.21 3.81 -44.17
N ALA A 808 -2.56 4.66 -44.97
CA ALA A 808 -2.03 4.25 -46.28
C ALA A 808 -0.93 3.19 -46.12
N ILE A 809 -0.02 3.37 -45.14
CA ILE A 809 1.04 2.40 -44.83
C ILE A 809 0.47 1.06 -44.37
N GLN A 810 -0.50 1.06 -43.46
CA GLN A 810 -1.18 -0.17 -43.03
C GLN A 810 -1.80 -0.93 -44.21
N ALA A 811 -2.44 -0.20 -45.12
CA ALA A 811 -3.20 -0.80 -46.21
C ALA A 811 -2.31 -1.49 -47.26
N PHE A 812 -1.16 -0.91 -47.64
CA PHE A 812 -0.26 -1.56 -48.59
C PHE A 812 0.63 -2.63 -47.95
N VAL A 813 1.02 -2.49 -46.67
CA VAL A 813 1.74 -3.53 -45.93
C VAL A 813 0.84 -4.77 -45.74
N GLY A 814 -0.45 -4.57 -45.43
CA GLY A 814 -1.42 -5.66 -45.35
C GLY A 814 -1.54 -6.43 -46.65
N GLN A 815 -1.61 -5.73 -47.79
CA GLN A 815 -1.66 -6.34 -49.12
C GLN A 815 -0.38 -7.13 -49.45
N ALA A 816 0.81 -6.61 -49.08
CA ALA A 816 2.07 -7.33 -49.29
C ALA A 816 2.17 -8.65 -48.49
N ILE A 817 1.55 -8.69 -47.29
CA ILE A 817 1.53 -9.91 -46.45
C ILE A 817 0.63 -10.99 -47.07
N GLU A 818 -0.47 -10.62 -47.72
CA GLU A 818 -1.38 -11.57 -48.40
C GLU A 818 -0.68 -12.36 -49.51
N TRP A 819 0.34 -11.80 -50.16
CA TRP A 819 1.10 -12.47 -51.23
C TRP A 819 2.17 -13.45 -50.73
N LEU A 820 2.55 -13.40 -49.45
CA LEU A 820 3.63 -14.24 -48.92
C LEU A 820 3.41 -15.75 -49.14
N PRO A 821 2.22 -16.33 -48.90
CA PRO A 821 1.98 -17.76 -49.16
C PRO A 821 2.10 -18.13 -50.65
N GLU A 822 1.62 -17.26 -51.53
CA GLU A 822 1.66 -17.46 -52.98
C GLU A 822 3.09 -17.40 -53.52
N ILE A 823 3.87 -16.40 -53.09
CA ILE A 823 5.29 -16.25 -53.49
C ILE A 823 6.10 -17.47 -53.05
N LYS A 824 5.88 -17.98 -51.83
CA LYS A 824 6.59 -19.13 -51.28
C LYS A 824 6.40 -20.39 -52.12
N THR A 825 5.22 -20.58 -52.69
CA THR A 825 4.89 -21.77 -53.51
C THR A 825 5.27 -21.61 -54.97
N ARG A 826 5.14 -20.41 -55.54
CA ARG A 826 5.35 -20.15 -56.98
C ARG A 826 6.78 -19.76 -57.33
N ASP A 827 7.37 -18.80 -56.61
CA ASP A 827 8.60 -18.11 -57.00
C ASP A 827 9.83 -18.53 -56.17
N GLY A 828 9.63 -19.36 -55.14
CA GLY A 828 10.69 -19.98 -54.34
C GLY A 828 10.95 -19.29 -52.99
N ILE A 829 11.71 -19.98 -52.15
CA ILE A 829 11.96 -19.58 -50.75
C ILE A 829 12.87 -18.35 -50.66
N GLU A 830 13.83 -18.18 -51.57
CA GLU A 830 14.78 -17.07 -51.55
C GLU A 830 14.08 -15.71 -51.73
N LYS A 831 13.21 -15.60 -52.74
CA LYS A 831 12.42 -14.37 -52.97
C LYS A 831 11.39 -14.12 -51.88
N TRP A 832 10.86 -15.18 -51.27
CA TRP A 832 10.02 -15.07 -50.09
C TRP A 832 10.78 -14.49 -48.88
N LEU A 833 12.02 -14.93 -48.63
CA LEU A 833 12.87 -14.42 -47.54
C LEU A 833 13.21 -12.93 -47.72
N GLU A 834 13.59 -12.51 -48.93
CA GLU A 834 13.88 -11.10 -49.25
C GLU A 834 12.67 -10.19 -48.91
N LEU A 835 11.46 -10.60 -49.28
CA LEU A 835 10.24 -9.84 -48.96
C LEU A 835 9.91 -9.86 -47.45
N VAL A 836 10.10 -10.99 -46.77
CA VAL A 836 9.88 -11.08 -45.32
C VAL A 836 10.83 -10.16 -44.55
N GLU A 837 12.11 -10.12 -44.90
CA GLU A 837 13.11 -9.25 -44.25
C GLU A 837 12.81 -7.77 -44.49
N THR A 838 12.42 -7.41 -45.72
CA THR A 838 12.06 -6.02 -46.03
C THR A 838 10.80 -5.56 -45.28
N LEU A 839 9.79 -6.42 -45.15
CA LEU A 839 8.60 -6.15 -44.32
C LEU A 839 8.95 -6.03 -42.83
N ARG A 840 9.86 -6.86 -42.30
CA ARG A 840 10.33 -6.74 -40.91
C ARG A 840 11.07 -5.42 -40.66
N SER A 841 11.93 -4.99 -41.59
CA SER A 841 12.62 -3.70 -41.51
C SER A 841 11.66 -2.51 -41.59
N VAL A 842 10.64 -2.59 -42.46
CA VAL A 842 9.65 -1.50 -42.66
C VAL A 842 8.70 -1.32 -41.49
N THR A 843 8.39 -2.41 -40.78
CA THR A 843 7.48 -2.41 -39.63
C THR A 843 8.20 -2.11 -38.30
N GLU A 844 9.52 -2.00 -38.30
CA GLU A 844 10.30 -1.72 -37.10
C GLU A 844 10.06 -0.31 -36.54
N GLY A 845 9.84 -0.22 -35.22
CA GLY A 845 9.63 1.05 -34.50
C GLY A 845 8.28 1.75 -34.77
N LYS A 846 7.35 1.12 -35.50
CA LYS A 846 6.04 1.69 -35.85
C LYS A 846 4.91 1.02 -35.09
N ILE A 847 4.41 1.67 -34.03
CA ILE A 847 3.37 1.16 -33.12
C ILE A 847 2.12 0.65 -33.87
N PHE A 848 1.69 1.37 -34.92
CA PHE A 848 0.50 1.02 -35.69
C PHE A 848 0.69 -0.18 -36.66
N LEU A 849 1.89 -0.75 -36.76
CA LEU A 849 2.23 -1.94 -37.58
C LEU A 849 2.74 -3.12 -36.75
N GLU A 850 2.52 -3.11 -35.43
CA GLU A 850 2.95 -4.18 -34.53
C GLU A 850 2.30 -5.54 -34.84
N THR A 851 1.00 -5.56 -35.15
CA THR A 851 0.29 -6.81 -35.51
C THR A 851 0.80 -7.43 -36.83
N PRO A 852 0.92 -6.69 -37.95
CA PRO A 852 1.61 -7.18 -39.15
C PRO A 852 3.02 -7.70 -38.89
N ARG A 853 3.82 -7.00 -38.07
CA ARG A 853 5.19 -7.42 -37.71
C ARG A 853 5.20 -8.77 -37.01
N ALA A 854 4.29 -8.98 -36.05
CA ALA A 854 4.16 -10.22 -35.32
C ALA A 854 3.85 -11.40 -36.26
N ARG A 855 2.87 -11.25 -37.16
CA ARG A 855 2.48 -12.28 -38.14
C ARG A 855 3.61 -12.68 -39.08
N VAL A 856 4.34 -11.71 -39.62
CA VAL A 856 5.49 -11.97 -40.51
C VAL A 856 6.61 -12.69 -39.76
N THR A 857 6.85 -12.32 -38.50
CA THR A 857 7.89 -12.96 -37.68
C THR A 857 7.52 -14.40 -37.31
N LEU A 858 6.23 -14.69 -37.08
CA LEU A 858 5.73 -16.06 -36.86
C LEU A 858 5.96 -16.97 -38.08
N LEU A 859 5.73 -16.45 -39.29
CA LEU A 859 6.00 -17.21 -40.51
C LEU A 859 7.50 -17.52 -40.67
N LEU A 860 8.37 -16.57 -40.30
CA LEU A 860 9.81 -16.75 -40.31
C LEU A 860 10.27 -17.78 -39.26
N SER A 861 9.72 -17.75 -38.05
CA SER A 861 10.05 -18.73 -37.01
C SER A 861 9.65 -20.15 -37.40
N HIS A 862 8.47 -20.34 -38.02
CA HIS A 862 8.07 -21.65 -38.55
C HIS A 862 8.98 -22.14 -39.69
N HIS A 863 9.51 -21.23 -40.51
CA HIS A 863 10.49 -21.60 -41.53
C HIS A 863 11.79 -22.13 -40.89
N HIS A 864 12.33 -21.44 -39.87
CA HIS A 864 13.51 -21.91 -39.14
C HIS A 864 13.26 -23.20 -38.34
N GLU A 865 12.05 -23.40 -37.80
CA GLU A 865 11.65 -24.67 -37.18
C GLU A 865 11.62 -25.82 -38.21
N GLY A 866 11.12 -25.57 -39.43
CA GLY A 866 11.15 -26.53 -40.53
C GLY A 866 12.58 -26.89 -40.95
N LEU A 867 13.49 -25.92 -41.01
CA LEU A 867 14.91 -26.14 -41.25
C LEU A 867 15.54 -26.99 -40.14
N SER A 868 15.16 -26.77 -38.88
CA SER A 868 15.63 -27.59 -37.76
C SER A 868 15.24 -29.06 -37.92
N LYS A 869 14.00 -29.34 -38.34
CA LYS A 869 13.51 -30.71 -38.59
C LYS A 869 14.17 -31.37 -39.81
N ALA A 870 14.57 -30.59 -40.81
CA ALA A 870 15.21 -31.07 -42.03
C ALA A 870 16.75 -31.14 -41.94
N ALA A 871 17.36 -30.55 -40.91
CA ALA A 871 18.81 -30.49 -40.76
C ALA A 871 19.42 -31.87 -40.48
N SER A 872 20.48 -32.21 -41.24
CA SER A 872 21.18 -33.49 -41.12
C SER A 872 22.13 -33.56 -39.92
N THR A 873 22.50 -32.42 -39.35
CA THR A 873 23.48 -32.29 -38.27
C THR A 873 22.81 -31.73 -37.01
N PRO A 874 23.00 -32.32 -35.82
CA PRO A 874 22.32 -31.88 -34.58
C PRO A 874 22.65 -30.43 -34.18
N GLN A 875 23.84 -29.93 -34.53
CA GLN A 875 24.24 -28.55 -34.28
C GLN A 875 23.44 -27.55 -35.14
N ASN A 876 23.34 -27.79 -36.45
CA ASN A 876 22.56 -26.92 -37.35
C ASN A 876 21.06 -26.94 -37.00
N ALA A 877 20.56 -28.09 -36.53
CA ALA A 877 19.19 -28.20 -36.03
C ALA A 877 18.97 -27.31 -34.80
N LYS A 878 19.93 -27.30 -33.87
CA LYS A 878 19.91 -26.47 -32.66
C LYS A 878 19.98 -24.99 -32.98
N ASP A 879 20.93 -24.57 -33.83
CA ASP A 879 21.13 -23.16 -34.17
C ASP A 879 19.90 -22.59 -34.88
N SER A 880 19.27 -23.37 -35.77
CA SER A 880 18.02 -23.00 -36.43
C SER A 880 16.85 -22.89 -35.46
N LEU A 881 16.74 -23.82 -34.49
CA LEU A 881 15.68 -23.82 -33.47
C LEU A 881 15.86 -22.66 -32.48
N GLN A 882 17.09 -22.37 -32.08
CA GLN A 882 17.42 -21.26 -31.20
C GLN A 882 17.12 -19.92 -31.89
N THR A 883 17.49 -19.79 -33.17
CA THR A 883 17.10 -18.63 -33.99
C THR A 883 15.58 -18.45 -34.04
N ALA A 884 14.82 -19.53 -34.25
CA ALA A 884 13.35 -19.48 -34.25
C ALA A 884 12.79 -19.00 -32.91
N SER A 885 13.34 -19.50 -31.80
CA SER A 885 12.94 -19.12 -30.44
C SER A 885 13.26 -17.66 -30.13
N ASP A 886 14.45 -17.20 -30.46
CA ASP A 886 14.90 -15.82 -30.18
C ASP A 886 14.04 -14.81 -30.96
N LEU A 887 13.77 -15.09 -32.25
CA LEU A 887 12.91 -14.27 -33.10
C LEU A 887 11.50 -14.05 -32.52
N LEU A 888 10.88 -15.10 -31.97
CA LEU A 888 9.55 -14.98 -31.35
C LEU A 888 9.62 -14.42 -29.93
N SER A 889 10.70 -14.69 -29.16
CA SER A 889 10.86 -14.21 -27.78
C SER A 889 11.10 -12.70 -27.71
N ASP A 890 11.65 -12.08 -28.76
CA ASP A 890 11.86 -10.64 -28.86
C ASP A 890 10.54 -9.85 -29.00
N LEU A 891 9.45 -10.52 -29.43
CA LEU A 891 8.14 -9.91 -29.57
C LEU A 891 7.37 -9.96 -28.23
N GLN A 892 7.10 -8.80 -27.65
CA GLN A 892 6.27 -8.64 -26.45
C GLN A 892 4.78 -8.56 -26.80
N VAL A 893 4.25 -9.66 -27.37
CA VAL A 893 2.89 -9.76 -27.93
C VAL A 893 1.77 -9.46 -26.91
N GLU A 894 2.05 -9.62 -25.62
CA GLU A 894 1.15 -9.26 -24.52
C GLU A 894 0.80 -7.76 -24.50
N THR A 895 1.72 -6.88 -24.92
CA THR A 895 1.56 -5.42 -24.88
C THR A 895 0.72 -4.86 -26.03
N TYR A 896 0.56 -5.62 -27.13
CA TYR A 896 -0.10 -5.15 -28.34
C TYR A 896 -1.60 -4.97 -28.14
N SER A 897 -2.08 -3.75 -27.95
CA SER A 897 -3.51 -3.48 -27.71
C SER A 897 -4.41 -3.82 -28.91
N SER A 898 -3.89 -3.75 -30.14
CA SER A 898 -4.63 -3.95 -31.39
C SER A 898 -4.87 -5.42 -31.76
N MET A 899 -4.25 -6.38 -31.06
CA MET A 899 -4.29 -7.79 -31.42
C MET A 899 -5.38 -8.56 -30.67
N GLU A 900 -6.06 -9.48 -31.37
CA GLU A 900 -7.12 -10.29 -30.78
C GLU A 900 -6.59 -11.19 -29.66
N ARG A 901 -7.36 -11.37 -28.57
CA ARG A 901 -6.96 -12.18 -27.41
C ARG A 901 -6.65 -13.64 -27.77
N ARG A 902 -7.38 -14.22 -28.73
CA ARG A 902 -7.12 -15.57 -29.21
C ARG A 902 -5.78 -15.69 -29.93
N GLU A 903 -5.54 -14.79 -30.88
CA GLU A 903 -4.27 -14.70 -31.60
C GLU A 903 -3.10 -14.51 -30.61
N LYS A 904 -3.25 -13.63 -29.61
CA LYS A 904 -2.26 -13.46 -28.53
C LYS A 904 -1.93 -14.76 -27.81
N THR A 905 -2.96 -15.53 -27.47
CA THR A 905 -2.78 -16.81 -26.79
C THR A 905 -2.02 -17.80 -27.67
N GLU A 906 -2.35 -17.89 -28.96
CA GLU A 906 -1.65 -18.74 -29.93
C GLU A 906 -0.15 -18.39 -30.02
N PHE A 907 0.18 -17.10 -30.12
CA PHE A 907 1.58 -16.63 -30.14
C PHE A 907 2.34 -17.01 -28.86
N ILE A 908 1.72 -16.84 -27.69
CA ILE A 908 2.35 -17.21 -26.41
C ILE A 908 2.57 -18.73 -26.33
N LEU A 909 1.62 -19.53 -26.83
CA LEU A 909 1.75 -21.00 -26.86
C LEU A 909 2.87 -21.46 -27.80
N GLU A 910 3.04 -20.82 -28.96
CA GLU A 910 4.16 -21.09 -29.87
C GLU A 910 5.51 -20.69 -29.26
N GLN A 911 5.58 -19.55 -28.58
CA GLN A 911 6.77 -19.14 -27.81
C GLN A 911 7.13 -20.22 -26.77
N MET A 912 6.16 -20.68 -25.99
CA MET A 912 6.36 -21.73 -24.98
C MET A 912 6.82 -23.06 -25.63
N HIS A 913 6.21 -23.44 -26.75
CA HIS A 913 6.55 -24.66 -27.47
C HIS A 913 8.00 -24.67 -27.97
N LEU A 914 8.46 -23.57 -28.61
CA LEU A 914 9.84 -23.45 -29.08
C LEU A 914 10.83 -23.44 -27.92
N LEU A 915 10.51 -22.73 -26.83
CA LEU A 915 11.37 -22.71 -25.63
C LEU A 915 11.53 -24.11 -25.02
N ILE A 916 10.47 -24.91 -24.93
CA ILE A 916 10.54 -26.31 -24.47
C ILE A 916 11.41 -27.16 -25.40
N ALA A 917 11.26 -26.99 -26.72
CA ALA A 917 12.07 -27.73 -27.69
C ALA A 917 13.56 -27.39 -27.56
N VAL A 918 13.91 -26.11 -27.38
CA VAL A 918 15.30 -25.66 -27.15
C VAL A 918 15.82 -26.22 -25.83
N ALA A 919 15.03 -26.14 -24.76
CA ALA A 919 15.40 -26.61 -23.44
C ALA A 919 15.78 -28.10 -23.45
N ARG A 920 14.95 -28.94 -24.07
CA ARG A 920 15.20 -30.39 -24.20
C ARG A 920 16.48 -30.74 -24.94
N ILE A 921 16.81 -30.01 -26.01
CA ILE A 921 18.07 -30.24 -26.74
C ILE A 921 19.26 -29.91 -25.84
N LYS A 922 19.19 -28.79 -25.10
CA LYS A 922 20.24 -28.39 -24.16
C LYS A 922 20.39 -29.39 -23.01
N ASP A 923 19.29 -29.92 -22.47
CA ASP A 923 19.31 -30.91 -21.38
C ASP A 923 19.89 -32.26 -21.83
N ASN A 924 19.57 -32.72 -23.04
CA ASN A 924 20.11 -33.95 -23.61
C ASN A 924 21.63 -33.89 -23.87
N GLU A 925 22.17 -32.70 -24.14
CA GLU A 925 23.62 -32.49 -24.28
C GLU A 925 24.34 -32.51 -22.92
N GLN A 926 23.71 -31.95 -21.89
CA GLN A 926 24.27 -31.88 -20.54
C GLN A 926 24.38 -33.27 -19.90
N GLY A 927 23.42 -34.17 -20.15
CA GLY A 927 23.44 -35.56 -19.65
C GLY A 927 24.65 -36.41 -20.08
N LYS A 928 25.56 -35.87 -20.90
CA LYS A 928 26.85 -36.49 -21.28
C LYS A 928 28.08 -35.90 -20.58
N LYS A 929 27.94 -34.83 -19.79
CA LYS A 929 29.04 -34.20 -19.03
C LYS A 929 28.76 -34.32 -17.54
N ASP A 930 29.27 -35.39 -16.93
CA ASP A 930 29.17 -35.63 -15.50
C ASP A 930 29.81 -34.51 -14.65
N GLY A 931 29.08 -34.06 -13.63
CA GLY A 931 29.67 -33.84 -12.30
C GLY A 931 30.23 -32.47 -11.92
N LYS A 932 29.61 -31.35 -12.33
CA LYS A 932 29.86 -30.06 -11.64
C LYS A 932 28.65 -29.13 -11.65
N ASP A 933 28.12 -28.90 -10.46
CA ASP A 933 27.06 -27.91 -10.15
C ASP A 933 27.44 -26.54 -10.71
N THR A 934 26.94 -26.28 -11.91
CA THR A 934 26.88 -24.95 -12.52
C THR A 934 25.48 -24.84 -13.09
N LEU A 935 24.90 -23.65 -12.94
CA LEU A 935 23.62 -23.23 -13.49
C LEU A 935 23.69 -23.26 -15.04
N GLY A 936 23.79 -24.44 -15.61
CA GLY A 936 24.11 -24.70 -17.01
C GLY A 936 23.34 -25.93 -17.47
N GLY A 937 22.42 -25.70 -18.38
CA GLY A 937 21.38 -26.62 -18.85
C GLY A 937 20.23 -25.78 -19.43
N GLY A 938 19.24 -26.39 -20.07
CA GLY A 938 18.07 -25.70 -20.62
C GLY A 938 17.17 -25.01 -19.57
N GLU A 939 17.62 -24.92 -18.32
CA GLU A 939 16.90 -24.35 -17.18
C GLU A 939 16.49 -22.89 -17.41
N ALA A 940 17.33 -22.10 -18.09
CA ALA A 940 16.99 -20.72 -18.44
C ALA A 940 15.74 -20.66 -19.33
N GLU A 941 15.64 -21.57 -20.30
CA GLU A 941 14.48 -21.72 -21.17
C GLU A 941 13.26 -22.26 -20.43
N TRP A 942 13.42 -23.24 -19.54
CA TRP A 942 12.33 -23.73 -18.69
C TRP A 942 11.73 -22.64 -17.79
N VAL A 943 12.57 -21.74 -17.24
CA VAL A 943 12.10 -20.57 -16.48
C VAL A 943 11.30 -19.62 -17.37
N LYS A 944 11.73 -19.38 -18.62
CA LYS A 944 10.97 -18.57 -19.59
C LYS A 944 9.62 -19.20 -19.92
N VAL A 945 9.53 -20.53 -20.04
CA VAL A 945 8.26 -21.25 -20.23
C VAL A 945 7.30 -21.00 -19.06
N ARG A 946 7.80 -21.06 -17.82
CA ARG A 946 6.99 -20.75 -16.62
C ARG A 946 6.44 -19.33 -16.64
N VAL A 947 7.25 -18.36 -17.08
CA VAL A 947 6.82 -16.96 -17.22
C VAL A 947 5.76 -16.85 -18.31
N GLY A 948 5.97 -17.48 -19.48
CA GLY A 948 4.98 -17.56 -20.56
C GLY A 948 3.64 -18.16 -20.10
N GLY A 949 3.69 -19.23 -19.30
CA GLY A 949 2.50 -19.88 -18.75
C GLY A 949 1.65 -18.96 -17.87
N ARG A 950 2.25 -17.99 -17.17
CA ARG A 950 1.54 -16.97 -16.36
C ARG A 950 0.91 -15.85 -17.20
N LYS A 951 1.36 -15.65 -18.43
CA LYS A 951 0.81 -14.63 -19.34
C LYS A 951 -0.54 -15.06 -19.94
N VAL A 952 -0.83 -16.36 -19.97
CA VAL A 952 -2.09 -16.91 -20.49
C VAL A 952 -3.18 -16.80 -19.43
N ASN A 953 -4.32 -16.18 -19.77
CA ASN A 953 -5.47 -16.10 -18.88
C ASN A 953 -6.30 -17.40 -18.94
N GLU A 954 -6.35 -18.15 -17.84
CA GLU A 954 -7.10 -19.41 -17.75
C GLU A 954 -8.62 -19.22 -17.92
N GLN A 955 -9.17 -18.07 -17.51
CA GLN A 955 -10.61 -17.80 -17.63
C GLN A 955 -11.05 -17.74 -19.10
N PHE A 956 -10.22 -17.15 -19.96
CA PHE A 956 -10.47 -17.07 -21.39
C PHE A 956 -10.55 -18.46 -22.04
N LEU A 957 -9.76 -19.43 -21.56
CA LEU A 957 -9.79 -20.82 -22.04
C LEU A 957 -11.05 -21.59 -21.60
N THR A 958 -11.86 -21.04 -20.70
CA THR A 958 -13.10 -21.65 -20.19
C THR A 958 -14.39 -21.05 -20.76
N GLU A 959 -14.28 -20.03 -21.61
CA GLU A 959 -15.43 -19.37 -22.23
C GLU A 959 -16.14 -20.29 -23.25
N LYS A 960 -17.47 -20.42 -23.12
CA LYS A 960 -18.29 -21.37 -23.91
C LYS A 960 -18.51 -20.96 -25.37
N GLU A 961 -18.40 -19.68 -25.72
CA GLU A 961 -18.79 -19.17 -27.04
C GLU A 961 -17.86 -19.64 -28.20
N ASN A 962 -16.69 -20.22 -27.91
CA ASN A 962 -15.67 -20.60 -28.90
C ASN A 962 -15.13 -22.03 -28.74
N GLU A 963 -15.90 -22.89 -28.06
CA GLU A 963 -15.47 -24.17 -27.47
C GLU A 963 -14.74 -25.11 -28.44
N ALA A 964 -15.22 -25.28 -29.68
CA ALA A 964 -14.60 -26.22 -30.63
C ALA A 964 -13.20 -25.80 -31.11
N LYS A 965 -12.94 -24.49 -31.24
CA LYS A 965 -11.63 -23.98 -31.61
C LYS A 965 -10.73 -23.95 -30.37
N LEU A 966 -11.15 -23.21 -29.32
CA LEU A 966 -10.41 -23.02 -28.06
C LEU A 966 -10.04 -24.32 -27.34
N THR A 967 -10.80 -25.41 -27.53
CA THR A 967 -10.44 -26.71 -26.95
C THR A 967 -9.05 -27.17 -27.41
N PHE A 968 -8.67 -26.91 -28.67
CA PHE A 968 -7.35 -27.29 -29.14
C PHE A 968 -6.24 -26.47 -28.47
N GLU A 969 -6.38 -25.14 -28.41
CA GLU A 969 -5.40 -24.27 -27.73
C GLU A 969 -5.33 -24.57 -26.22
N LYS A 970 -6.46 -24.88 -25.57
CA LYS A 970 -6.52 -25.31 -24.17
C LYS A 970 -5.76 -26.61 -23.92
N LEU A 971 -5.94 -27.61 -24.78
CA LEU A 971 -5.23 -28.89 -24.66
C LEU A 971 -3.73 -28.71 -24.89
N LYS A 972 -3.35 -27.90 -25.88
CA LYS A 972 -1.95 -27.55 -26.15
C LYS A 972 -1.32 -26.83 -24.95
N TYR A 973 -2.02 -25.86 -24.35
CA TYR A 973 -1.55 -25.17 -23.15
C TYR A 973 -1.26 -26.13 -22.00
N TYR A 974 -2.24 -26.97 -21.62
CA TYR A 974 -2.05 -27.88 -20.50
C TYR A 974 -1.00 -28.95 -20.79
N ASP A 975 -0.87 -29.42 -22.03
CA ASP A 975 0.22 -30.33 -22.41
C ASP A 975 1.61 -29.70 -22.20
N LEU A 976 1.82 -28.46 -22.64
CA LEU A 976 3.07 -27.73 -22.41
C LEU A 976 3.35 -27.51 -20.90
N MET A 977 2.31 -27.19 -20.14
CA MET A 977 2.42 -27.02 -18.68
C MET A 977 2.73 -28.33 -17.94
N ILE A 978 2.16 -29.44 -18.39
CA ILE A 978 2.47 -30.79 -17.88
C ILE A 978 3.93 -31.13 -18.16
N GLN A 979 4.42 -30.89 -19.38
CA GLN A 979 5.82 -31.13 -19.74
C GLN A 979 6.78 -30.34 -18.84
N HIS A 980 6.49 -29.07 -18.59
CA HIS A 980 7.26 -28.23 -17.67
C HIS A 980 7.21 -28.74 -16.22
N ALA A 981 6.03 -29.12 -15.72
CA ALA A 981 5.88 -29.58 -14.34
C ALA A 981 6.53 -30.95 -14.10
N LEU A 982 6.54 -31.83 -15.11
CA LEU A 982 7.23 -33.13 -15.06
C LEU A 982 8.74 -32.97 -14.97
N HIS A 983 9.34 -31.99 -15.66
CA HIS A 983 10.76 -31.68 -15.57
C HIS A 983 11.18 -31.37 -14.11
N HIS A 984 10.41 -30.52 -13.44
CA HIS A 984 10.65 -30.13 -12.05
C HIS A 984 10.15 -31.15 -11.01
N SER A 985 9.64 -32.32 -11.46
CA SER A 985 9.03 -33.34 -10.59
C SER A 985 7.89 -32.81 -9.71
N ALA A 986 7.18 -31.77 -10.17
CA ALA A 986 6.05 -31.14 -9.48
C ALA A 986 4.74 -31.92 -9.72
N TYR A 987 4.64 -33.13 -9.16
CA TYR A 987 3.56 -34.08 -9.47
C TYR A 987 2.15 -33.57 -9.11
N LEU A 988 2.01 -32.74 -8.07
CA LEU A 988 0.72 -32.18 -7.69
C LEU A 988 0.16 -31.26 -8.78
N ASP A 989 1.01 -30.42 -9.36
CA ASP A 989 0.60 -29.50 -10.42
C ASP A 989 0.26 -30.26 -11.71
N VAL A 990 1.02 -31.31 -12.02
CA VAL A 990 0.70 -32.22 -13.13
C VAL A 990 -0.69 -32.82 -12.96
N ALA A 991 -1.03 -33.31 -11.77
CA ALA A 991 -2.35 -33.86 -11.50
C ALA A 991 -3.47 -32.81 -11.62
N LYS A 992 -3.23 -31.56 -11.18
CA LYS A 992 -4.18 -30.45 -11.38
C LYS A 992 -4.39 -30.12 -12.86
N TYR A 993 -3.33 -30.10 -13.67
CA TYR A 993 -3.46 -29.85 -15.10
C TYR A 993 -4.22 -30.98 -15.80
N TYR A 994 -3.93 -32.24 -15.48
CA TYR A 994 -4.73 -33.36 -16.01
C TYR A 994 -6.19 -33.33 -15.54
N TYR A 995 -6.46 -32.85 -14.32
CA TYR A 995 -7.84 -32.65 -13.84
C TYR A 995 -8.59 -31.61 -14.68
N LYS A 996 -7.94 -30.48 -15.00
CA LYS A 996 -8.51 -29.45 -15.90
C LYS A 996 -8.70 -29.94 -17.33
N VAL A 997 -7.83 -30.83 -17.81
CA VAL A 997 -7.98 -31.52 -19.10
C VAL A 997 -9.21 -32.45 -19.05
N TRP A 998 -9.34 -33.26 -18.01
CA TRP A 998 -10.46 -34.19 -17.81
C TRP A 998 -11.81 -33.48 -17.64
N GLU A 999 -11.84 -32.31 -17.02
CA GLU A 999 -13.07 -31.50 -16.86
C GLU A 999 -13.63 -30.98 -18.20
N THR A 1000 -12.80 -30.97 -19.26
CA THR A 1000 -13.22 -30.49 -20.58
C THR A 1000 -14.33 -31.40 -21.16
N PRO A 1001 -15.48 -30.86 -21.58
CA PRO A 1001 -16.64 -31.65 -22.01
C PRO A 1001 -16.33 -32.70 -23.08
N SER A 1002 -15.54 -32.34 -24.11
CA SER A 1002 -15.13 -33.27 -25.18
C SER A 1002 -14.35 -34.49 -24.69
N ILE A 1003 -13.61 -34.36 -23.58
CA ILE A 1003 -12.83 -35.45 -22.97
C ILE A 1003 -13.67 -36.23 -21.97
N LYS A 1004 -14.57 -35.53 -21.27
CA LYS A 1004 -15.48 -36.14 -20.29
C LYS A 1004 -16.54 -37.02 -20.95
N GLU A 1005 -16.96 -36.66 -22.17
CA GLU A 1005 -17.88 -37.46 -23.00
C GLU A 1005 -17.18 -38.66 -23.66
N ASP A 1006 -15.87 -38.56 -23.96
CA ASP A 1006 -15.05 -39.66 -24.48
C ASP A 1006 -14.57 -40.60 -23.35
N VAL A 1007 -15.52 -41.42 -22.88
CA VAL A 1007 -15.35 -42.34 -21.73
C VAL A 1007 -14.38 -43.48 -22.02
N THR A 1008 -14.11 -43.80 -23.29
CA THR A 1008 -13.41 -45.02 -23.69
C THR A 1008 -11.88 -44.92 -23.64
N ASP A 1009 -11.28 -43.87 -24.21
CA ASP A 1009 -9.81 -43.79 -24.37
C ASP A 1009 -9.20 -42.56 -23.68
N LYS A 1010 -9.59 -41.35 -24.08
CA LYS A 1010 -8.95 -40.10 -23.60
C LYS A 1010 -9.36 -39.71 -22.19
N GLY A 1011 -10.65 -39.83 -21.86
CA GLY A 1011 -11.14 -39.55 -20.50
C GLY A 1011 -10.57 -40.53 -19.48
N LYS A 1012 -10.47 -41.81 -19.85
CA LYS A 1012 -9.86 -42.86 -19.03
C LYS A 1012 -8.38 -42.60 -18.77
N THR A 1013 -7.59 -42.37 -19.83
CA THR A 1013 -6.14 -42.11 -19.68
C THR A 1013 -5.86 -40.85 -18.86
N ALA A 1014 -6.66 -39.78 -19.02
CA ALA A 1014 -6.55 -38.60 -18.17
C ALA A 1014 -6.80 -38.93 -16.69
N LEU A 1015 -7.88 -39.67 -16.37
CA LEU A 1015 -8.21 -40.07 -15.00
C LEU A 1015 -7.13 -40.97 -14.37
N GLU A 1016 -6.56 -41.89 -15.15
CA GLU A 1016 -5.44 -42.73 -14.71
C GLU A 1016 -4.22 -41.88 -14.35
N HIS A 1017 -3.84 -40.94 -15.22
CA HIS A 1017 -2.70 -40.04 -14.97
C HIS A 1017 -2.92 -39.18 -13.72
N ILE A 1018 -4.14 -38.66 -13.50
CA ILE A 1018 -4.47 -37.93 -12.28
C ILE A 1018 -4.15 -38.80 -11.07
N VAL A 1019 -4.70 -40.01 -10.99
CA VAL A 1019 -4.48 -40.91 -9.84
C VAL A 1019 -2.99 -41.17 -9.58
N TYR A 1020 -2.22 -41.46 -10.64
CA TYR A 1020 -0.80 -41.75 -10.49
C TYR A 1020 -0.02 -40.55 -9.93
N TYR A 1021 -0.25 -39.34 -10.47
CA TYR A 1021 0.49 -38.16 -10.05
C TYR A 1021 0.05 -37.62 -8.69
N VAL A 1022 -1.22 -37.79 -8.29
CA VAL A 1022 -1.67 -37.44 -6.94
C VAL A 1022 -1.03 -38.32 -5.88
N VAL A 1023 -0.87 -39.62 -6.17
CA VAL A 1023 -0.22 -40.57 -5.26
C VAL A 1023 1.29 -40.31 -5.16
N LEU A 1024 1.93 -39.91 -6.26
CA LEU A 1024 3.35 -39.55 -6.28
C LEU A 1024 3.65 -38.21 -5.58
N ALA A 1025 2.67 -37.30 -5.52
CA ALA A 1025 2.83 -36.01 -4.89
C ALA A 1025 3.12 -36.13 -3.37
N PRO A 1026 4.02 -35.29 -2.83
CA PRO A 1026 4.26 -35.24 -1.39
C PRO A 1026 2.99 -34.80 -0.65
N HIS A 1027 2.84 -35.25 0.59
CA HIS A 1027 1.66 -34.93 1.38
C HIS A 1027 1.58 -33.45 1.73
N ASN A 1028 0.52 -32.80 1.27
CA ASN A 1028 0.13 -31.44 1.61
C ASN A 1028 -1.41 -31.39 1.74
N ASN A 1029 -1.94 -30.33 2.33
CA ASN A 1029 -3.38 -30.16 2.50
C ASN A 1029 -4.12 -30.23 1.15
N GLU A 1030 -3.57 -29.60 0.10
CA GLU A 1030 -4.12 -29.64 -1.26
C GLU A 1030 -4.14 -31.06 -1.86
N GLN A 1031 -3.08 -31.84 -1.61
CA GLN A 1031 -2.98 -33.22 -2.09
C GLN A 1031 -4.01 -34.11 -1.40
N SER A 1032 -4.19 -33.94 -0.08
CA SER A 1032 -5.20 -34.67 0.69
C SER A 1032 -6.62 -34.33 0.27
N ASP A 1033 -6.92 -33.06 0.01
CA ASP A 1033 -8.23 -32.61 -0.45
C ASP A 1033 -8.57 -33.21 -1.83
N MET A 1034 -7.62 -33.14 -2.76
CA MET A 1034 -7.81 -33.72 -4.10
C MET A 1034 -7.97 -35.24 -4.06
N LEU A 1035 -7.24 -35.96 -3.20
CA LEU A 1035 -7.44 -37.40 -3.00
C LEU A 1035 -8.86 -37.72 -2.51
N HIS A 1036 -9.37 -36.99 -1.52
CA HIS A 1036 -10.71 -37.19 -0.99
C HIS A 1036 -11.79 -36.85 -2.04
N HIS A 1037 -11.60 -35.80 -2.84
CA HIS A 1037 -12.51 -35.45 -3.91
C HIS A 1037 -12.55 -36.54 -5.00
N LEU A 1038 -11.39 -37.05 -5.43
CA LEU A 1038 -11.29 -38.14 -6.41
C LEU A 1038 -11.90 -39.44 -5.89
N TYR A 1039 -11.75 -39.73 -4.60
CA TYR A 1039 -12.32 -40.93 -3.99
C TYR A 1039 -13.86 -40.95 -4.00
N VAL A 1040 -14.50 -39.77 -3.96
CA VAL A 1040 -15.96 -39.62 -4.01
C VAL A 1040 -16.50 -39.67 -5.44
N ASP A 1041 -15.64 -39.48 -6.46
CA ASP A 1041 -16.07 -39.37 -7.86
C ASP A 1041 -16.57 -40.72 -8.44
N PRO A 1042 -17.81 -40.79 -8.97
CA PRO A 1042 -18.35 -42.01 -9.57
C PRO A 1042 -17.58 -42.50 -10.81
N ALA A 1043 -16.84 -41.62 -11.50
CA ALA A 1043 -16.01 -42.02 -12.65
C ALA A 1043 -14.86 -42.94 -12.23
N LEU A 1044 -14.30 -42.74 -11.03
CA LEU A 1044 -13.19 -43.53 -10.52
C LEU A 1044 -13.64 -44.93 -10.08
N VAL A 1045 -14.89 -45.09 -9.62
CA VAL A 1045 -15.45 -46.39 -9.22
C VAL A 1045 -15.45 -47.39 -10.38
N LYS A 1046 -15.55 -46.91 -11.62
CA LYS A 1046 -15.45 -47.75 -12.84
C LYS A 1046 -14.03 -48.34 -13.04
N LEU A 1047 -13.01 -47.73 -12.44
CA LEU A 1047 -11.62 -48.17 -12.47
C LEU A 1047 -11.26 -48.81 -11.12
N GLU A 1048 -11.66 -50.07 -10.92
CA GLU A 1048 -11.52 -50.77 -9.64
C GLU A 1048 -10.08 -50.78 -9.08
N LEU A 1049 -9.07 -50.98 -9.93
CA LEU A 1049 -7.66 -51.00 -9.51
C LEU A 1049 -7.19 -49.63 -8.99
N HIS A 1050 -7.52 -48.55 -9.70
CA HIS A 1050 -7.16 -47.18 -9.32
C HIS A 1050 -7.93 -46.71 -8.09
N TYR A 1051 -9.21 -47.06 -8.00
CA TYR A 1051 -10.05 -46.80 -6.83
C TYR A 1051 -9.47 -47.46 -5.58
N ASN A 1052 -9.07 -48.74 -5.67
CA ASN A 1052 -8.44 -49.45 -4.56
C ASN A 1052 -7.09 -48.84 -4.17
N LEU A 1053 -6.29 -48.37 -5.15
CA LEU A 1053 -5.04 -47.66 -4.86
C LEU A 1053 -5.29 -46.35 -4.11
N VAL A 1054 -6.24 -45.53 -4.56
CA VAL A 1054 -6.64 -44.28 -3.87
C VAL A 1054 -7.16 -44.58 -2.46
N LYS A 1055 -8.00 -45.62 -2.33
CA LYS A 1055 -8.53 -46.06 -1.04
C LYS A 1055 -7.41 -46.34 -0.03
N CYS A 1056 -6.34 -47.00 -0.45
CA CYS A 1056 -5.19 -47.29 0.41
C CYS A 1056 -4.49 -46.03 0.98
N PHE A 1057 -4.48 -44.91 0.25
CA PHE A 1057 -3.89 -43.65 0.73
C PHE A 1057 -4.88 -42.76 1.50
N VAL A 1058 -6.19 -42.98 1.31
CA VAL A 1058 -7.28 -42.26 2.00
C VAL A 1058 -7.58 -42.87 3.36
N THR A 1059 -7.54 -44.20 3.48
CA THR A 1059 -7.72 -44.86 4.78
C THR A 1059 -6.52 -44.64 5.68
N LYS A 1060 -6.77 -44.50 6.98
CA LYS A 1060 -5.71 -44.33 7.99
C LYS A 1060 -5.16 -45.68 8.45
N GLU A 1061 -4.73 -46.51 7.50
CA GLU A 1061 -4.25 -47.88 7.73
C GLU A 1061 -2.80 -48.05 7.26
N LEU A 1062 -2.05 -48.90 7.96
CA LEU A 1062 -0.65 -49.19 7.61
C LEU A 1062 -0.57 -50.04 6.35
N MET A 1063 0.31 -49.64 5.43
CA MET A 1063 0.55 -50.34 4.18
C MET A 1063 1.93 -51.00 4.14
N ARG A 1064 1.99 -52.30 3.85
CA ARG A 1064 3.25 -53.02 3.67
C ARG A 1064 3.71 -52.90 2.22
N TRP A 1065 4.93 -52.39 2.00
CA TRP A 1065 5.47 -52.22 0.65
C TRP A 1065 5.46 -53.52 -0.20
N PRO A 1066 5.85 -54.70 0.33
CA PRO A 1066 5.79 -55.96 -0.42
C PRO A 1066 4.37 -56.32 -0.89
N GLY A 1067 3.33 -55.91 -0.15
CA GLY A 1067 1.93 -56.14 -0.52
C GLY A 1067 1.47 -55.22 -1.66
N ILE A 1068 1.89 -53.95 -1.67
CA ILE A 1068 1.61 -53.03 -2.77
C ILE A 1068 2.31 -53.50 -4.05
N GLN A 1069 3.56 -53.95 -3.93
CA GLN A 1069 4.34 -54.43 -5.06
C GLN A 1069 3.74 -55.68 -5.70
N SER A 1070 3.21 -56.62 -4.91
CA SER A 1070 2.60 -57.84 -5.44
C SER A 1070 1.25 -57.60 -6.11
N ILE A 1071 0.41 -56.73 -5.53
CA ILE A 1071 -0.94 -56.45 -6.03
C ILE A 1071 -0.90 -55.50 -7.25
N TYR A 1072 -0.14 -54.41 -7.16
CA TYR A 1072 -0.19 -53.33 -8.17
C TYR A 1072 1.03 -53.32 -9.10
N GLY A 1073 2.15 -53.94 -8.73
CA GLY A 1073 3.41 -53.78 -9.48
C GLY A 1073 3.38 -54.32 -10.91
N GLY A 1074 2.70 -55.45 -11.14
CA GLY A 1074 2.56 -56.02 -12.50
C GLY A 1074 1.71 -55.15 -13.44
N PHE A 1075 0.82 -54.34 -12.90
CA PHE A 1075 -0.03 -53.40 -13.66
C PHE A 1075 0.66 -52.06 -13.83
N LEU A 1076 1.12 -51.43 -12.74
CA LEU A 1076 1.71 -50.09 -12.75
C LEU A 1076 2.98 -50.03 -13.61
N ARG A 1077 3.85 -51.05 -13.59
CA ARG A 1077 5.07 -51.07 -14.41
C ARG A 1077 4.84 -51.17 -15.91
N LYS A 1078 3.64 -51.55 -16.37
CA LYS A 1078 3.28 -51.52 -17.79
C LYS A 1078 2.93 -50.12 -18.27
N THR A 1079 2.60 -49.21 -17.35
CA THR A 1079 2.21 -47.83 -17.66
C THR A 1079 3.42 -46.94 -17.91
N GLN A 1080 3.28 -45.96 -18.81
CA GLN A 1080 4.36 -45.04 -19.19
C GLN A 1080 4.93 -44.25 -18.00
N VAL A 1081 4.10 -43.93 -17.00
CA VAL A 1081 4.50 -43.13 -15.82
C VAL A 1081 5.49 -43.86 -14.92
N PHE A 1082 5.28 -45.15 -14.66
CA PHE A 1082 6.10 -45.95 -13.72
C PHE A 1082 7.14 -46.82 -14.42
N LYS A 1083 7.33 -46.64 -15.74
CA LYS A 1083 8.42 -47.26 -16.48
C LYS A 1083 9.78 -46.70 -16.05
N ALA A 1084 9.82 -45.44 -15.65
CA ALA A 1084 11.01 -44.79 -15.14
C ALA A 1084 11.23 -45.14 -13.65
N GLU A 1085 12.47 -45.49 -13.31
CA GLU A 1085 12.84 -46.02 -11.99
C GLU A 1085 12.67 -44.98 -10.88
N LYS A 1086 12.91 -43.70 -11.19
CA LYS A 1086 12.72 -42.58 -10.26
C LYS A 1086 11.28 -42.50 -9.72
N GLN A 1087 10.27 -42.57 -10.58
CA GLN A 1087 8.85 -42.52 -10.18
C GLN A 1087 8.45 -43.75 -9.35
N TRP A 1088 9.10 -44.90 -9.58
CA TRP A 1088 8.87 -46.09 -8.80
C TRP A 1088 9.45 -45.96 -7.37
N GLU A 1089 10.63 -45.36 -7.24
CA GLU A 1089 11.25 -45.05 -5.94
C GLU A 1089 10.48 -43.96 -5.18
N ASP A 1090 9.96 -42.96 -5.89
CA ASP A 1090 9.10 -41.93 -5.31
C ASP A 1090 7.82 -42.53 -4.74
N LEU A 1091 7.18 -43.47 -5.45
CA LEU A 1091 6.01 -44.19 -4.94
C LEU A 1091 6.34 -44.95 -3.64
N HIS A 1092 7.47 -45.66 -3.59
CA HIS A 1092 7.91 -46.35 -2.38
C HIS A 1092 8.11 -45.38 -1.22
N THR A 1093 8.75 -44.25 -1.49
CA THR A 1093 8.95 -43.17 -0.52
C THR A 1093 7.61 -42.66 0.03
N ARG A 1094 6.61 -42.41 -0.82
CA ARG A 1094 5.28 -41.94 -0.39
C ARG A 1094 4.54 -42.95 0.50
N VAL A 1095 4.67 -44.25 0.24
CA VAL A 1095 4.11 -45.30 1.09
C VAL A 1095 4.74 -45.26 2.49
N ILE A 1096 6.07 -45.12 2.56
CA ILE A 1096 6.80 -45.02 3.83
C ILE A 1096 6.36 -43.75 4.60
N GLU A 1097 6.27 -42.62 3.92
CA GLU A 1097 5.86 -41.34 4.53
C GLU A 1097 4.42 -41.39 5.05
N HIS A 1098 3.51 -42.03 4.30
CA HIS A 1098 2.15 -42.28 4.75
C HIS A 1098 2.12 -43.13 6.04
N ASN A 1099 2.88 -44.22 6.08
CA ASN A 1099 2.98 -45.06 7.28
C ASN A 1099 3.52 -44.28 8.49
N ILE A 1100 4.55 -43.45 8.32
CA ILE A 1100 5.11 -42.65 9.42
C ILE A 1100 4.08 -41.64 9.95
N ARG A 1101 3.29 -41.00 9.06
CA ARG A 1101 2.21 -40.09 9.47
C ARG A 1101 1.14 -40.80 10.29
N ILE A 1102 0.71 -41.98 9.85
CA ILE A 1102 -0.24 -42.81 10.59
C ILE A 1102 0.32 -43.21 11.95
N ILE A 1103 1.57 -43.67 11.99
CA ILE A 1103 2.22 -44.06 13.25
C ILE A 1103 2.28 -42.87 14.21
N ALA A 1104 2.57 -41.66 13.73
CA ALA A 1104 2.60 -40.46 14.55
C ALA A 1104 1.23 -40.07 15.13
N GLU A 1105 0.13 -40.36 14.41
CA GLU A 1105 -1.23 -40.11 14.90
C GLU A 1105 -1.62 -41.09 16.02
N TYR A 1106 -1.29 -42.38 15.87
CA TYR A 1106 -1.72 -43.43 16.80
C TYR A 1106 -0.72 -43.72 17.94
N TYR A 1107 0.59 -43.57 17.74
CA TYR A 1107 1.62 -43.88 18.72
C TYR A 1107 2.16 -42.63 19.39
N SER A 1108 2.23 -42.65 20.73
CA SER A 1108 2.94 -41.62 21.50
C SER A 1108 4.44 -41.89 21.58
N ARG A 1109 4.79 -43.15 21.85
CA ARG A 1109 6.17 -43.67 21.90
C ARG A 1109 6.23 -45.01 21.16
N ILE A 1110 7.30 -45.23 20.40
CA ILE A 1110 7.55 -46.50 19.71
C ILE A 1110 9.04 -46.86 19.80
N LYS A 1111 9.36 -48.15 19.91
CA LYS A 1111 10.73 -48.64 19.78
C LYS A 1111 11.18 -48.57 18.31
N LEU A 1112 12.42 -48.15 18.08
CA LEU A 1112 12.99 -48.01 16.74
C LEU A 1112 13.02 -49.35 15.98
N GLU A 1113 13.27 -50.47 16.66
CA GLU A 1113 13.19 -51.82 16.08
C GLU A 1113 11.78 -52.17 15.57
N ARG A 1114 10.75 -51.76 16.31
CA ARG A 1114 9.36 -51.97 15.91
C ARG A 1114 9.02 -51.08 14.72
N LEU A 1115 9.44 -49.82 14.74
CA LEU A 1115 9.25 -48.89 13.62
C LEU A 1115 9.89 -49.42 12.34
N ARG A 1116 11.14 -49.90 12.43
CA ARG A 1116 11.84 -50.59 11.34
C ARG A 1116 11.03 -51.76 10.79
N SER A 1117 10.51 -52.61 11.69
CA SER A 1117 9.73 -53.77 11.27
C SER A 1117 8.46 -53.40 10.53
N LEU A 1118 7.82 -52.26 10.86
CA LEU A 1118 6.59 -51.81 10.21
C LEU A 1118 6.84 -51.19 8.84
N LEU A 1119 7.96 -50.49 8.67
CA LEU A 1119 8.35 -49.80 7.43
C LEU A 1119 9.11 -50.71 6.45
N ASP A 1120 9.55 -51.89 6.88
CA ASP A 1120 10.38 -52.83 6.08
C ASP A 1120 11.71 -52.22 5.59
N LEU A 1121 12.31 -51.35 6.39
CA LEU A 1121 13.57 -50.65 6.09
C LEU A 1121 14.74 -51.12 6.97
N SER A 1122 15.96 -50.65 6.68
CA SER A 1122 17.08 -50.75 7.62
C SER A 1122 16.96 -49.69 8.74
N LEU A 1123 17.65 -49.91 9.87
CA LEU A 1123 17.66 -48.94 10.98
C LEU A 1123 18.16 -47.56 10.52
N LYS A 1124 19.26 -47.55 9.74
CA LYS A 1124 19.87 -46.32 9.24
C LYS A 1124 18.94 -45.53 8.32
N GLN A 1125 18.29 -46.21 7.36
CA GLN A 1125 17.32 -45.58 6.45
C GLN A 1125 16.08 -45.07 7.20
N THR A 1126 15.64 -45.82 8.22
CA THR A 1126 14.50 -45.39 9.06
C THR A 1126 14.81 -44.09 9.81
N GLU A 1127 15.99 -43.98 10.40
CA GLU A 1127 16.46 -42.75 11.07
C GLU A 1127 16.56 -41.57 10.09
N GLU A 1128 17.13 -41.81 8.91
CA GLU A 1128 17.33 -40.79 7.88
C GLU A 1128 16.01 -40.23 7.33
N ILE A 1129 15.07 -41.11 6.95
CA ILE A 1129 13.75 -40.70 6.44
C ILE A 1129 12.95 -39.98 7.53
N LEU A 1130 12.97 -40.48 8.77
CA LEU A 1130 12.29 -39.82 9.87
C LEU A 1130 12.88 -38.43 10.14
N SER A 1131 14.21 -38.29 10.10
CA SER A 1131 14.88 -37.00 10.28
C SER A 1131 14.51 -36.02 9.17
N ARG A 1132 14.48 -36.48 7.91
CA ARG A 1132 14.03 -35.68 6.76
C ARG A 1132 12.61 -35.16 6.95
N LEU A 1133 11.69 -36.00 7.44
CA LEU A 1133 10.28 -35.62 7.68
C LEU A 1133 10.08 -34.66 8.86
N VAL A 1134 10.96 -34.72 9.86
CA VAL A 1134 10.96 -33.77 10.98
C VAL A 1134 11.49 -32.40 10.52
N VAL A 1135 12.56 -32.38 9.70
CA VAL A 1135 13.11 -31.14 9.14
C VAL A 1135 12.13 -30.49 8.15
N SER A 1136 11.41 -31.28 7.34
CA SER A 1136 10.38 -30.76 6.43
C SER A 1136 9.12 -30.26 7.14
N GLY A 1137 9.00 -30.47 8.46
CA GLY A 1137 7.83 -30.06 9.24
C GLY A 1137 6.58 -30.91 9.01
N THR A 1138 6.69 -32.04 8.31
CA THR A 1138 5.54 -32.92 8.02
C THR A 1138 5.07 -33.67 9.26
N VAL A 1139 5.99 -34.10 10.12
CA VAL A 1139 5.70 -34.82 11.37
C VAL A 1139 6.63 -34.32 12.46
N TRP A 1140 6.11 -34.15 13.68
CA TRP A 1140 6.96 -33.91 14.85
C TRP A 1140 7.41 -35.23 15.46
N ALA A 1141 8.71 -35.42 15.63
CA ALA A 1141 9.27 -36.57 16.35
C ALA A 1141 10.60 -36.22 17.03
N ARG A 1142 10.92 -36.90 18.13
CA ARG A 1142 12.25 -36.89 18.77
C ARG A 1142 12.77 -38.31 18.95
N ILE A 1143 14.00 -38.54 18.49
CA ILE A 1143 14.68 -39.83 18.56
C ILE A 1143 15.64 -39.83 19.75
N ASP A 1144 15.45 -40.77 20.68
CA ASP A 1144 16.42 -41.12 21.71
C ASP A 1144 17.25 -42.31 21.22
N ARG A 1145 18.43 -42.02 20.66
CA ARG A 1145 19.26 -43.01 19.96
C ARG A 1145 19.83 -44.09 20.89
N PRO A 1146 20.38 -43.78 22.08
CA PRO A 1146 20.83 -44.80 23.03
C PRO A 1146 19.69 -45.69 23.58
N ALA A 1147 18.51 -45.12 23.85
CA ALA A 1147 17.38 -45.89 24.35
C ALA A 1147 16.61 -46.62 23.23
N GLY A 1148 16.82 -46.23 21.97
CA GLY A 1148 16.09 -46.77 20.81
C GLY A 1148 14.60 -46.42 20.82
N ILE A 1149 14.22 -45.27 21.38
CA ILE A 1149 12.81 -44.84 21.53
C ILE A 1149 12.56 -43.60 20.68
N VAL A 1150 11.48 -43.62 19.90
CA VAL A 1150 10.97 -42.46 19.16
C VAL A 1150 9.71 -41.94 19.85
N ASN A 1151 9.70 -40.65 20.16
CA ASN A 1151 8.55 -39.94 20.74
C ASN A 1151 7.90 -39.06 19.66
N PHE A 1152 6.60 -39.22 19.42
CA PHE A 1152 5.82 -38.39 18.47
C PHE A 1152 5.00 -37.29 19.16
N ARG A 1153 5.00 -37.21 20.50
CA ARG A 1153 4.34 -36.15 21.26
C ARG A 1153 5.31 -35.07 21.72
N SER A 1154 5.00 -33.82 21.41
CA SER A 1154 5.69 -32.66 21.96
C SER A 1154 5.57 -32.62 23.49
N LYS A 1155 6.58 -32.02 24.14
CA LYS A 1155 6.50 -31.74 25.58
C LYS A 1155 5.37 -30.73 25.78
N ARG A 1156 4.30 -31.15 26.43
CA ARG A 1156 3.16 -30.28 26.73
C ARG A 1156 3.52 -29.33 27.86
N SER A 1157 3.15 -28.07 27.72
CA SER A 1157 3.24 -27.11 28.83
C SER A 1157 2.12 -27.36 29.84
N ALA A 1158 2.30 -26.88 31.08
CA ALA A 1158 1.24 -26.97 32.09
C ALA A 1158 -0.04 -26.24 31.65
N GLU A 1159 0.11 -25.16 30.87
CA GLU A 1159 -0.99 -24.38 30.31
C GLU A 1159 -1.78 -25.15 29.25
N GLU A 1160 -1.09 -25.84 28.33
CA GLU A 1160 -1.74 -26.69 27.31
C GLU A 1160 -2.54 -27.82 27.94
N VAL A 1161 -2.00 -28.47 28.97
CA VAL A 1161 -2.72 -29.53 29.71
C VAL A 1161 -3.97 -28.97 30.39
N MET A 1162 -3.89 -27.76 30.96
CA MET A 1162 -5.03 -27.10 31.58
C MET A 1162 -6.10 -26.71 30.56
N ASN A 1163 -5.69 -26.25 29.37
CA ASN A 1163 -6.60 -25.91 28.28
C ASN A 1163 -7.32 -27.14 27.71
N ASP A 1164 -6.59 -28.25 27.48
CA ASP A 1164 -7.18 -29.54 27.08
C ASP A 1164 -8.22 -30.00 28.11
N TRP A 1165 -7.86 -29.96 29.40
CA TRP A 1165 -8.76 -30.36 30.48
C TRP A 1165 -9.99 -29.44 30.58
N SER A 1166 -9.82 -28.13 30.40
CA SER A 1166 -10.93 -27.18 30.35
C SER A 1166 -11.86 -27.46 29.17
N SER A 1167 -11.31 -27.78 27.99
CA SER A 1167 -12.09 -28.16 26.80
C SER A 1167 -12.90 -29.44 27.05
N ASP A 1168 -12.29 -30.45 27.67
CA ASP A 1168 -12.97 -31.70 27.99
C ASP A 1168 -14.04 -31.51 29.07
N MET A 1169 -13.83 -30.65 30.06
CA MET A 1169 -14.85 -30.26 31.04
C MET A 1169 -16.03 -29.55 30.36
N GLN A 1170 -15.78 -28.65 29.41
CA GLN A 1170 -16.83 -28.00 28.63
C GLN A 1170 -17.63 -29.01 27.79
N LYS A 1171 -16.95 -29.95 27.13
CA LYS A 1171 -17.60 -31.04 26.38
C LYS A 1171 -18.45 -31.91 27.31
N LEU A 1172 -17.93 -32.27 28.48
CA LEU A 1172 -18.63 -33.07 29.48
C LEU A 1172 -19.91 -32.36 29.96
N LEU A 1173 -19.81 -31.09 30.35
CA LEU A 1173 -20.97 -30.31 30.77
C LEU A 1173 -21.99 -30.17 29.64
N GLY A 1174 -21.52 -29.93 28.41
CA GLY A 1174 -22.39 -29.90 27.23
C GLY A 1174 -23.09 -31.25 26.94
N LEU A 1175 -22.41 -32.38 27.18
CA LEU A 1175 -23.00 -33.72 27.08
C LEU A 1175 -24.01 -33.98 28.20
N VAL A 1176 -23.72 -33.56 29.43
CA VAL A 1176 -24.65 -33.67 30.56
C VAL A 1176 -25.93 -32.87 30.29
N GLU A 1177 -25.81 -31.64 29.80
CA GLU A 1177 -26.96 -30.82 29.45
C GLU A 1177 -27.78 -31.45 28.31
N LYS A 1178 -27.12 -31.91 27.23
CA LYS A 1178 -27.79 -32.64 26.13
C LYS A 1178 -28.53 -33.88 26.64
N THR A 1179 -27.92 -34.64 27.54
CA THR A 1179 -28.52 -35.84 28.14
C THR A 1179 -29.71 -35.50 29.01
N TRP A 1180 -29.59 -34.48 29.87
CA TRP A 1180 -30.71 -33.98 30.70
C TRP A 1180 -31.89 -33.52 29.84
N MET A 1181 -31.64 -32.76 28.77
CA MET A 1181 -32.69 -32.35 27.83
C MET A 1181 -33.33 -33.56 27.13
N GLY A 1182 -32.53 -34.56 26.75
CA GLY A 1182 -33.02 -35.80 26.14
C GLY A 1182 -33.89 -36.62 27.11
N MET A 1183 -33.46 -36.77 28.36
CA MET A 1183 -34.21 -37.47 29.41
C MET A 1183 -35.54 -36.78 29.72
N ASN A 1184 -35.56 -35.46 29.84
CA ASN A 1184 -36.79 -34.71 30.08
C ASN A 1184 -37.77 -34.83 28.89
N ALA A 1185 -37.26 -34.79 27.66
CA ALA A 1185 -38.08 -35.03 26.47
C ALA A 1185 -38.67 -36.46 26.48
N ALA A 1186 -37.88 -37.46 26.85
CA ALA A 1186 -38.34 -38.85 26.96
C ALA A 1186 -39.37 -39.03 28.09
N GLN A 1187 -39.17 -38.42 29.26
CA GLN A 1187 -40.14 -38.44 30.37
C GLN A 1187 -41.46 -37.75 30.01
N ALA A 1188 -41.39 -36.60 29.32
CA ALA A 1188 -42.59 -35.91 28.83
C ALA A 1188 -43.35 -36.77 27.80
N ALA A 1189 -42.64 -37.48 26.92
CA ALA A 1189 -43.25 -38.42 25.98
C ALA A 1189 -43.92 -39.59 26.71
N GLN A 1190 -43.25 -40.20 27.70
CA GLN A 1190 -43.82 -41.28 28.52
C GLN A 1190 -45.04 -40.83 29.32
N ALA A 1191 -45.02 -39.63 29.90
CA ALA A 1191 -46.16 -39.06 30.60
C ALA A 1191 -47.37 -38.87 29.67
N ARG A 1192 -47.14 -38.42 28.42
CA ARG A 1192 -48.20 -38.32 27.39
C ARG A 1192 -48.77 -39.67 27.00
N VAL A 1193 -47.93 -40.69 26.83
CA VAL A 1193 -48.40 -42.07 26.53
C VAL A 1193 -49.21 -42.63 27.70
N LYS A 1194 -48.78 -42.40 28.94
CA LYS A 1194 -49.50 -42.84 30.14
C LYS A 1194 -50.84 -42.13 30.32
N ALA A 1195 -50.90 -40.83 30.03
CA ALA A 1195 -52.15 -40.06 30.01
C ALA A 1195 -53.11 -40.53 28.90
N ALA A 1196 -52.59 -40.83 27.71
CA ALA A 1196 -53.39 -41.39 26.61
C ALA A 1196 -53.96 -42.78 26.96
N ALA A 1197 -53.17 -43.64 27.62
CA ALA A 1197 -53.63 -44.95 28.08
C ALA A 1197 -54.72 -44.84 29.16
N GLN A 1198 -54.60 -43.89 30.10
CA GLN A 1198 -55.63 -43.64 31.12
C GLN A 1198 -56.94 -43.13 30.49
N ALA A 1199 -56.86 -42.22 29.52
CA ALA A 1199 -58.02 -41.72 28.79
C ALA A 1199 -58.73 -42.78 27.93
N SER A 1200 -58.04 -43.86 27.54
CA SER A 1200 -58.66 -45.00 26.84
C SER A 1200 -59.27 -46.05 27.77
N SER A 1201 -58.98 -45.99 29.09
CA SER A 1201 -59.51 -46.92 30.10
C SER A 1201 -60.69 -46.36 30.91
N SER A 1202 -60.97 -45.06 30.77
CA SER A 1202 -62.19 -44.37 31.20
C SER A 1202 -63.17 -44.27 30.04
#